data_AF-A0AAD9RGF9-F1
#
_entry.id   AF-A0AAD9RGF9-F1
#
_cell.length_a   1.000
_cell.length_b   1.000
_cell.length_c   1.000
_cell.angle_alpha   90.00
_cell.angle_beta   90.00
_cell.angle_gamma   90.00
#
_symmetry.space_group_name_H-M   'P 1'
#
loop_
_entity.id
_entity.type
_entity.pdbx_description
1 polymer ?
#
loop_
_entity_poly.entity_id
_entity_poly.type
_entity_poly.pdbx_seq_one_letter_code
_entity_poly.pdbx_strand_id
1 'polypeptide(L)'
;MEQILLKLLVADNAIIQQGTAELREAFKKPESTPALCQLIVSSVNPQIRQYAAVLLRKRYNKGKHWGKLPENIRIEFKATILPALCNEPEKFVKNAIVQLIGTIVKHELPNNDWPEVLQFVQQLVTSDNSYNKELGMYTLATMTEIAPDAYHVYAESVVILLSQTLSNLQDLGNPIAYYVIQTLQNLIPLVEGNQNMINAYNRMMPQVMATIQALTAIDEDKATTCFELLDELCENEITVIAPHVKSLINMCLAIANNKSLSDPLRVKAIGFIGWLARTKKKALVKHKLVEQIVDMLFGLMSSRPDDDNEEVYFSGENEDNTPITCATQTLDILALHLPPEKLIPHLLRHIEPSLQGSDIYAKKSSYLAMAVLAEGCSEHIRTKYLESFLRCICQGITDAAPVVRNAALFALGQFSEHLQPDISQYSSELLPVLFEYLGQVCTLIRHEKKEPPSIDRMFYALEMFCENLNESLLPYLPNLMERLFEILSADTSIHVRELSLSAIGSAAYASKEHMLPYFEKIVSILNGYLTEKQTDETMCLQIQAVDTLGVIARTIGNEHFAPLATRSLEFGLKLLKETEDPDLRKSIYGLFASISTVMKKEMAMALPQIMEYAITSIQSSEGIVPHFKEDETIAFPIYEDLSDENEDEEDIENTDNEDDDDDVAGYSVENAYIEEKEEAIMALKEIAQYTEEAFLPYLEKSFEEIFKLVNYPQEDIRKAAIEALLQFCINFSKINSNEGRQSLLKALSVFVPKLSELIRLDDERTVAISGLDAYSELLKEIKSDVVIGEGHKDAIINCITDVMSGKTKCQDQEEGDGIEIEAEQDEFLAECAGDALSNLGKAISPEDFALYFQAVLPMLLERSKKNKSEAQRSFAVGTISECFAGLKHAVTAFVPQLLPTFLRFTNDPNADVRNNAIFGIGELALHGKDAVYSHYPDILQVLSSAIAKESHIGVRDNVVGAIARLIIANYGILPLDQVFPVFVNQLPLKEDFEENKVVFKSILILYQAGHNILQSHMCALLRVAISVLQEGKTTDDDARSLVVEFVKSAQRDFPNDWNSVYTELPPEIATNIQQMFS
;
A
#
# COMPACT_ATOMS: atom_id res chain seq x y z
N MET A 1 -32.73 5.32 48.20
CA MET A 1 -31.98 4.86 47.02
C MET A 1 -32.84 4.02 46.09
N GLU A 2 -33.41 2.88 46.52
CA GLU A 2 -34.24 2.03 45.63
C GLU A 2 -35.42 2.76 44.97
N GLN A 3 -36.15 3.58 45.74
CA GLN A 3 -37.23 4.42 45.19
C GLN A 3 -36.77 5.44 44.16
N ILE A 4 -35.50 5.90 44.24
CA ILE A 4 -34.91 6.82 43.27
C ILE A 4 -34.62 6.04 41.97
N LEU A 5 -34.01 4.86 42.08
CA LEU A 5 -33.73 4.00 40.92
C LEU A 5 -35.01 3.52 40.23
N LEU A 6 -36.08 3.21 40.97
CA LEU A 6 -37.38 2.85 40.38
C LEU A 6 -37.98 3.96 39.51
N LYS A 7 -37.74 5.24 39.83
CA LYS A 7 -38.16 6.38 39.00
C LYS A 7 -37.39 6.48 37.69
N LEU A 8 -36.20 5.87 37.61
CA LEU A 8 -35.35 5.87 36.42
C LEU A 8 -35.68 4.71 35.46
N LEU A 9 -36.51 3.77 35.89
CA LEU A 9 -36.91 2.58 35.12
C LEU A 9 -38.35 2.66 34.59
N VAL A 10 -38.98 3.84 34.60
CA VAL A 10 -40.34 4.07 34.06
C VAL A 10 -40.26 4.75 32.68
N ALA A 11 -41.34 4.68 31.90
CA ALA A 11 -41.39 5.31 30.57
C ALA A 11 -41.68 6.83 30.58
N ASP A 12 -42.01 7.41 31.74
CA ASP A 12 -42.36 8.84 31.85
C ASP A 12 -41.13 9.72 32.06
N ASN A 13 -40.81 10.52 31.04
CA ASN A 13 -39.65 11.43 31.03
C ASN A 13 -39.64 12.43 32.20
N ALA A 14 -40.80 12.90 32.68
CA ALA A 14 -40.84 13.83 33.82
C ALA A 14 -40.43 13.15 35.13
N ILE A 15 -40.81 11.87 35.29
CA ILE A 15 -40.44 11.05 36.45
C ILE A 15 -38.96 10.66 36.39
N ILE A 16 -38.44 10.35 35.19
CA ILE A 16 -37.01 10.10 34.97
C ILE A 16 -36.20 11.33 35.37
N GLN A 17 -36.54 12.53 34.87
CA GLN A 17 -35.84 13.78 35.22
C GLN A 17 -35.82 14.04 36.73
N GLN A 18 -36.95 13.80 37.42
CA GLN A 18 -37.01 13.90 38.86
C GLN A 18 -36.10 12.88 39.56
N GLY A 19 -36.13 11.62 39.13
CA GLY A 19 -35.25 10.57 39.65
C GLY A 19 -33.77 10.89 39.44
N THR A 20 -33.41 11.44 38.29
CA THR A 20 -32.05 11.85 37.92
C THR A 20 -31.55 12.95 38.86
N ALA A 21 -32.37 13.97 39.14
CA ALA A 21 -32.02 15.05 40.06
C ALA A 21 -31.84 14.54 41.51
N GLU A 22 -32.72 13.65 41.98
CA GLU A 22 -32.62 13.02 43.30
C GLU A 22 -31.36 12.14 43.41
N LEU A 23 -30.99 11.44 42.34
CA LEU A 23 -29.79 10.61 42.27
C LEU A 23 -28.51 11.45 42.29
N ARG A 24 -28.45 12.55 41.53
CA ARG A 24 -27.34 13.52 41.54
C ARG A 24 -27.08 14.06 42.95
N GLU A 25 -28.14 14.45 43.66
CA GLU A 25 -28.00 14.95 45.03
C GLU A 25 -27.54 13.85 46.00
N ALA A 26 -27.99 12.60 45.81
CA ALA A 26 -27.51 11.47 46.59
C ALA A 26 -26.01 11.19 46.36
N PHE A 27 -25.51 11.36 45.13
CA PHE A 27 -24.10 11.12 44.80
C PHE A 27 -23.12 12.11 45.43
N LYS A 28 -23.56 13.29 45.85
CA LYS A 28 -22.72 14.20 46.65
C LYS A 28 -22.30 13.63 48.00
N LYS A 29 -22.98 12.57 48.48
CA LYS A 29 -22.74 11.93 49.78
C LYS A 29 -22.05 10.57 49.59
N PRO A 30 -20.95 10.28 50.31
CA PRO A 30 -20.23 9.00 50.17
C PRO A 30 -21.07 7.78 50.60
N GLU A 31 -22.09 7.97 51.44
CA GLU A 31 -23.02 6.92 51.89
C GLU A 31 -23.93 6.38 50.77
N SER A 32 -23.98 7.06 49.62
CA SER A 32 -24.68 6.55 48.44
C SER A 32 -24.07 5.24 47.92
N THR A 33 -22.77 5.04 48.12
CA THR A 33 -22.07 3.83 47.65
C THR A 33 -22.42 2.59 48.45
N PRO A 34 -22.31 2.55 49.79
CA PRO A 34 -22.85 1.47 50.59
C PRO A 34 -24.34 1.20 50.32
N ALA A 35 -25.13 2.27 50.12
CA ALA A 35 -26.55 2.11 49.81
C ALA A 35 -26.78 1.40 48.47
N LEU A 36 -26.03 1.71 47.43
CA LEU A 36 -26.11 1.01 46.13
C LEU A 36 -25.59 -0.43 46.24
N CYS A 37 -24.47 -0.68 46.93
CA CYS A 37 -23.99 -2.05 47.19
C CYS A 37 -25.02 -2.91 47.91
N GLN A 38 -25.71 -2.34 48.90
CA GLN A 38 -26.78 -3.05 49.60
C GLN A 38 -27.95 -3.38 48.66
N LEU A 39 -28.28 -2.52 47.69
CA LEU A 39 -29.31 -2.82 46.70
C LEU A 39 -28.91 -3.97 45.78
N ILE A 40 -27.64 -4.04 45.37
CA ILE A 40 -27.10 -5.17 44.59
C ILE A 40 -27.32 -6.48 45.35
N VAL A 41 -27.19 -6.51 46.68
CA VAL A 41 -27.36 -7.75 47.45
C VAL A 41 -28.81 -8.06 47.79
N SER A 42 -29.63 -7.05 48.10
CA SER A 42 -30.91 -7.25 48.80
C SER A 42 -32.17 -6.87 48.03
N SER A 43 -32.08 -6.16 46.90
CA SER A 43 -33.27 -5.81 46.12
C SER A 43 -33.87 -7.04 45.46
N VAL A 44 -35.19 -7.20 45.59
CA VAL A 44 -35.94 -8.26 44.91
C VAL A 44 -36.09 -8.01 43.41
N ASN A 45 -35.80 -6.79 42.94
CA ASN A 45 -35.93 -6.39 41.54
C ASN A 45 -34.56 -6.52 40.82
N PRO A 46 -34.40 -7.46 39.87
CA PRO A 46 -33.16 -7.66 39.13
C PRO A 46 -32.66 -6.42 38.38
N GLN A 47 -33.56 -5.64 37.77
CA GLN A 47 -33.21 -4.43 37.04
C GLN A 47 -32.61 -3.38 37.99
N ILE A 48 -33.10 -3.30 39.23
CA ILE A 48 -32.53 -2.41 40.25
C ILE A 48 -31.13 -2.87 40.66
N ARG A 49 -30.91 -4.18 40.80
CA ARG A 49 -29.59 -4.73 41.13
C ARG A 49 -28.57 -4.45 40.04
N GLN A 50 -28.90 -4.75 38.78
CA GLN A 50 -28.07 -4.43 37.62
C GLN A 50 -27.77 -2.93 37.61
N TYR A 51 -28.82 -2.10 37.68
CA TYR A 51 -28.67 -0.67 37.53
C TYR A 51 -27.84 -0.04 38.65
N ALA A 52 -27.91 -0.57 39.88
CA ALA A 52 -27.03 -0.15 40.97
C ALA A 52 -25.56 -0.50 40.71
N ALA A 53 -25.26 -1.68 40.15
CA ALA A 53 -23.89 -2.09 39.79
C ALA A 53 -23.33 -1.20 38.66
N VAL A 54 -24.14 -0.95 37.63
CA VAL A 54 -23.82 -0.06 36.50
C VAL A 54 -23.50 1.36 36.97
N LEU A 55 -24.33 1.94 37.85
CA LEU A 55 -24.10 3.28 38.39
C LEU A 55 -22.79 3.39 39.16
N LEU A 56 -22.44 2.36 39.94
CA LEU A 56 -21.17 2.31 40.66
C LEU A 56 -19.99 2.16 39.69
N ARG A 57 -20.15 1.35 38.63
CA ARG A 57 -19.13 1.13 37.59
C ARG A 57 -18.78 2.47 36.93
N LYS A 58 -19.80 3.17 36.40
CA LYS A 58 -19.64 4.49 35.78
C LYS A 58 -19.04 5.52 36.74
N ARG A 59 -19.47 5.50 38.01
CA ARG A 59 -18.96 6.45 39.02
C ARG A 59 -17.47 6.32 39.27
N TYR A 60 -16.99 5.08 39.31
CA TYR A 60 -15.64 4.73 39.72
C TYR A 60 -14.72 4.33 38.57
N ASN A 61 -15.14 4.61 37.32
CA ASN A 61 -14.31 4.37 36.17
C ASN A 61 -12.97 5.11 36.27
N LYS A 62 -13.01 6.41 36.62
CA LYS A 62 -11.80 7.21 36.86
C LYS A 62 -11.26 6.98 38.29
N GLY A 63 -9.98 6.63 38.41
CA GLY A 63 -9.33 6.26 39.68
C GLY A 63 -9.38 7.36 40.74
N LYS A 64 -9.35 8.64 40.32
CA LYS A 64 -9.51 9.80 41.22
C LYS A 64 -10.83 9.79 41.99
N HIS A 65 -11.92 9.30 41.40
CA HIS A 65 -13.22 9.21 42.09
C HIS A 65 -13.24 8.07 43.10
N TRP A 66 -12.61 6.95 42.78
CA TRP A 66 -12.45 5.83 43.70
C TRP A 66 -11.55 6.20 44.88
N GLY A 67 -10.42 6.86 44.62
CA GLY A 67 -9.46 7.32 45.64
C GLY A 67 -10.02 8.36 46.62
N LYS A 68 -10.97 9.20 46.19
CA LYS A 68 -11.69 10.15 47.07
C LYS A 68 -12.64 9.47 48.07
N LEU A 69 -12.96 8.18 47.89
CA LEU A 69 -13.86 7.47 48.78
C LEU A 69 -13.18 7.10 50.11
N PRO A 70 -13.85 7.32 51.27
CA PRO A 70 -13.30 6.92 52.56
C PRO A 70 -12.88 5.46 52.59
N GLU A 71 -11.71 5.17 53.17
CA GLU A 71 -11.10 3.83 53.20
C GLU A 71 -12.05 2.78 53.81
N ASN A 72 -12.77 3.12 54.87
CA ASN A 72 -13.75 2.22 55.49
C ASN A 72 -14.87 1.79 54.53
N ILE A 73 -15.30 2.70 53.63
CA ILE A 73 -16.32 2.40 52.62
C ILE A 73 -15.71 1.53 51.51
N ARG A 74 -14.46 1.77 51.09
CA ARG A 74 -13.76 0.91 50.13
C ARG A 74 -13.60 -0.52 50.67
N ILE A 75 -13.25 -0.68 51.95
CA ILE A 75 -13.15 -1.99 52.60
C ILE A 75 -14.52 -2.69 52.64
N GLU A 76 -15.58 -1.97 53.03
CA GLU A 76 -16.95 -2.51 53.08
C GLU A 76 -17.45 -2.92 51.69
N PHE A 77 -17.18 -2.11 50.67
CA PHE A 77 -17.47 -2.42 49.27
C PHE A 77 -16.81 -3.74 48.86
N LYS A 78 -15.48 -3.84 49.06
CA LYS A 78 -14.67 -5.02 48.71
C LYS A 78 -15.20 -6.29 49.40
N ALA A 79 -15.60 -6.19 50.66
CA ALA A 79 -16.17 -7.30 51.43
C ALA A 79 -17.59 -7.71 50.97
N THR A 80 -18.36 -6.79 50.37
CA THR A 80 -19.76 -7.00 49.99
C THR A 80 -19.91 -7.53 48.57
N ILE A 81 -19.10 -7.04 47.63
CA ILE A 81 -19.33 -7.26 46.19
C ILE A 81 -18.98 -8.69 45.73
N LEU A 82 -17.93 -9.31 46.30
CA LEU A 82 -17.54 -10.68 45.92
C LEU A 82 -18.60 -11.72 46.33
N PRO A 83 -19.14 -11.71 47.57
CA PRO A 83 -20.27 -12.55 47.91
C PRO A 83 -21.54 -12.23 47.11
N ALA A 84 -21.75 -10.97 46.71
CA ALA A 84 -22.90 -10.59 45.89
C ALA A 84 -22.88 -11.32 44.54
N LEU A 85 -21.70 -11.39 43.91
CA LEU A 85 -21.52 -12.11 42.64
C LEU A 85 -21.89 -13.60 42.75
N CYS A 86 -21.41 -14.30 43.78
CA CYS A 86 -21.70 -15.73 43.95
C CYS A 86 -23.18 -16.02 44.20
N ASN A 87 -23.87 -15.12 44.89
CA ASN A 87 -25.27 -15.31 45.29
C ASN A 87 -26.28 -14.80 44.25
N GLU A 88 -25.84 -14.01 43.27
CA GLU A 88 -26.72 -13.48 42.24
C GLU A 88 -27.25 -14.61 41.32
N PRO A 89 -28.56 -14.73 41.10
CA PRO A 89 -29.11 -15.69 40.14
C PRO A 89 -29.08 -15.21 38.67
N GLU A 90 -29.28 -13.92 38.41
CA GLU A 90 -29.52 -13.39 37.07
C GLU A 90 -28.23 -13.09 36.30
N LYS A 91 -28.08 -13.64 35.08
CA LYS A 91 -26.85 -13.52 34.28
C LYS A 91 -26.47 -12.07 33.96
N PHE A 92 -27.43 -11.24 33.58
CA PHE A 92 -27.18 -9.83 33.24
C PHE A 92 -26.79 -8.98 34.46
N VAL A 93 -27.27 -9.33 35.66
CA VAL A 93 -26.84 -8.67 36.91
C VAL A 93 -25.43 -9.12 37.28
N LYS A 94 -25.10 -10.41 37.13
CA LYS A 94 -23.72 -10.90 37.31
C LYS A 94 -22.75 -10.16 36.41
N ASN A 95 -23.10 -9.97 35.14
CA ASN A 95 -22.26 -9.22 34.20
C ASN A 95 -21.95 -7.82 34.74
N ALA A 96 -22.97 -7.06 35.14
CA ALA A 96 -22.79 -5.72 35.70
C ALA A 96 -21.94 -5.73 36.99
N ILE A 97 -22.08 -6.75 37.85
CA ILE A 97 -21.27 -6.90 39.06
C ILE A 97 -19.80 -7.22 38.70
N VAL A 98 -19.55 -8.13 37.78
CA VAL A 98 -18.20 -8.50 37.33
C VAL A 98 -17.51 -7.31 36.68
N GLN A 99 -18.21 -6.58 35.82
CA GLN A 99 -17.67 -5.38 35.19
C GLN A 99 -17.31 -4.31 36.23
N LEU A 100 -18.18 -4.09 37.23
CA LEU A 100 -17.86 -3.23 38.36
C LEU A 100 -16.62 -3.72 39.12
N ILE A 101 -16.47 -5.03 39.36
CA ILE A 101 -15.26 -5.58 40.00
C ILE A 101 -14.03 -5.29 39.13
N GLY A 102 -14.09 -5.51 37.82
CA GLY A 102 -13.01 -5.20 36.87
C GLY A 102 -12.59 -3.73 36.91
N THR A 103 -13.55 -2.81 36.93
CA THR A 103 -13.27 -1.37 37.07
C THR A 103 -12.53 -1.04 38.35
N ILE A 104 -12.86 -1.69 39.48
CA ILE A 104 -12.15 -1.45 40.75
C ILE A 104 -10.76 -2.15 40.76
N VAL A 105 -10.64 -3.29 40.09
CA VAL A 105 -9.36 -4.01 39.90
C VAL A 105 -8.35 -3.12 39.17
N LYS A 106 -8.78 -2.34 38.17
CA LYS A 106 -7.95 -1.33 37.47
C LYS A 106 -7.17 -0.45 38.45
N HIS A 107 -7.80 -0.05 39.55
CA HIS A 107 -7.24 0.92 40.50
C HIS A 107 -6.49 0.26 41.68
N GLU A 108 -6.95 -0.90 42.16
CA GLU A 108 -6.47 -1.48 43.42
C GLU A 108 -5.43 -2.59 43.21
N LEU A 109 -5.46 -3.31 42.09
CA LEU A 109 -4.56 -4.43 41.85
C LEU A 109 -3.09 -4.03 41.58
N PRO A 110 -2.79 -2.95 40.82
CA PRO A 110 -1.41 -2.49 40.61
C PRO A 110 -0.65 -2.19 41.91
N ASN A 111 -1.36 -1.63 42.89
CA ASN A 111 -0.81 -1.30 44.22
C ASN A 111 -0.91 -2.44 45.23
N ASN A 112 -1.49 -3.58 44.84
CA ASN A 112 -1.76 -4.73 45.71
C ASN A 112 -2.65 -4.38 46.93
N ASP A 113 -3.62 -3.48 46.75
CA ASP A 113 -4.54 -3.03 47.79
C ASP A 113 -5.80 -3.92 47.92
N TRP A 114 -6.00 -4.85 46.98
CA TRP A 114 -7.10 -5.83 47.01
C TRP A 114 -6.66 -7.27 46.63
N PRO A 115 -5.69 -7.88 47.33
CA PRO A 115 -5.23 -9.24 47.03
C PRO A 115 -6.32 -10.32 47.17
N GLU A 116 -7.37 -10.04 47.95
CA GLU A 116 -8.50 -10.96 48.16
C GLU A 116 -9.26 -11.26 46.86
N VAL A 117 -9.27 -10.35 45.89
CA VAL A 117 -9.98 -10.56 44.60
C VAL A 117 -9.33 -11.69 43.80
N LEU A 118 -8.00 -11.74 43.73
CA LEU A 118 -7.28 -12.81 43.05
C LEU A 118 -7.44 -14.15 43.78
N GLN A 119 -7.41 -14.13 45.11
CA GLN A 119 -7.66 -15.34 45.92
C GLN A 119 -9.08 -15.88 45.68
N PHE A 120 -10.07 -14.98 45.62
CA PHE A 120 -11.45 -15.33 45.32
C PHE A 120 -11.60 -15.97 43.93
N VAL A 121 -11.05 -15.34 42.89
CA VAL A 121 -11.06 -15.87 41.52
C VAL A 121 -10.35 -17.24 41.47
N GLN A 122 -9.17 -17.37 42.09
CA GLN A 122 -8.42 -18.63 42.13
C GLN A 122 -9.23 -19.75 42.82
N GLN A 123 -9.92 -19.45 43.94
CA GLN A 123 -10.78 -20.42 44.63
C GLN A 123 -11.95 -20.88 43.76
N LEU A 124 -12.55 -19.97 42.98
CA LEU A 124 -13.61 -20.31 42.05
C LEU A 124 -13.09 -21.19 40.90
N VAL A 125 -12.02 -20.78 40.23
CA VAL A 125 -11.41 -21.49 39.09
C VAL A 125 -10.91 -22.89 39.48
N THR A 126 -10.40 -23.05 40.69
CA THR A 126 -9.91 -24.36 41.19
C THR A 126 -10.99 -25.23 41.84
N SER A 127 -12.25 -24.77 41.87
CA SER A 127 -13.36 -25.53 42.48
C SER A 127 -13.66 -26.82 41.73
N ASP A 128 -14.02 -27.88 42.46
CA ASP A 128 -14.58 -29.11 41.87
C ASP A 128 -16.00 -28.92 41.33
N ASN A 129 -16.68 -27.82 41.71
CA ASN A 129 -17.99 -27.48 41.20
C ASN A 129 -17.87 -26.76 39.85
N SER A 130 -18.40 -27.37 38.78
CA SER A 130 -18.34 -26.82 37.41
C SER A 130 -18.93 -25.42 37.29
N TYR A 131 -20.02 -25.12 38.01
CA TYR A 131 -20.64 -23.79 37.98
C TYR A 131 -19.75 -22.73 38.63
N ASN A 132 -19.11 -23.05 39.76
CA ASN A 132 -18.15 -22.14 40.40
C ASN A 132 -16.92 -21.91 39.52
N LYS A 133 -16.44 -22.96 38.85
CA LYS A 133 -15.31 -22.87 37.92
C LYS A 133 -15.62 -21.99 36.72
N GLU A 134 -16.79 -22.17 36.13
CA GLU A 134 -17.29 -21.33 35.03
C GLU A 134 -17.44 -19.87 35.48
N LEU A 135 -18.06 -19.62 36.63
CA LEU A 135 -18.17 -18.27 37.19
C LEU A 135 -16.79 -17.64 37.44
N GLY A 136 -15.84 -18.41 37.98
CA GLY A 136 -14.47 -17.94 38.22
C GLY A 136 -13.76 -17.54 36.95
N MET A 137 -13.84 -18.37 35.90
CA MET A 137 -13.21 -18.08 34.62
C MET A 137 -13.88 -16.93 33.87
N TYR A 138 -15.21 -16.85 33.88
CA TYR A 138 -15.95 -15.71 33.34
C TYR A 138 -15.56 -14.41 34.05
N THR A 139 -15.46 -14.45 35.38
CA THR A 139 -15.05 -13.28 36.19
C THR A 139 -13.64 -12.82 35.82
N LEU A 140 -12.71 -13.77 35.69
CA LEU A 140 -11.33 -13.47 35.30
C LEU A 140 -11.27 -12.87 33.89
N ALA A 141 -11.95 -13.48 32.91
CA ALA A 141 -11.95 -13.01 31.53
C ALA A 141 -12.45 -11.55 31.42
N THR A 142 -13.57 -11.22 32.07
CA THR A 142 -14.08 -9.84 32.07
C THR A 142 -13.20 -8.88 32.87
N MET A 143 -12.58 -9.33 33.97
CA MET A 143 -11.64 -8.47 34.71
C MET A 143 -10.39 -8.15 33.88
N THR A 144 -9.86 -9.11 33.10
CA THR A 144 -8.72 -8.86 32.21
C THR A 144 -9.12 -8.06 30.98
N GLU A 145 -10.36 -8.19 30.50
CA GLU A 145 -10.91 -7.36 29.40
C GLU A 145 -10.95 -5.88 29.77
N ILE A 146 -11.30 -5.57 31.02
CA ILE A 146 -11.45 -4.19 31.51
C ILE A 146 -10.11 -3.58 31.93
N ALA A 147 -9.20 -4.38 32.48
CA ALA A 147 -7.97 -3.89 33.08
C ALA A 147 -6.81 -4.86 32.84
N PRO A 148 -6.38 -5.06 31.59
CA PRO A 148 -5.31 -6.00 31.28
C PRO A 148 -4.01 -5.62 32.00
N ASP A 149 -3.62 -4.34 31.96
CA ASP A 149 -2.36 -3.85 32.56
C ASP A 149 -2.26 -4.03 34.07
N ALA A 150 -3.40 -4.08 34.76
CA ALA A 150 -3.45 -4.32 36.20
C ALA A 150 -2.85 -5.70 36.59
N TYR A 151 -2.72 -6.60 35.61
CA TYR A 151 -2.15 -7.94 35.81
C TYR A 151 -0.66 -8.03 35.53
N HIS A 152 0.06 -6.95 35.17
CA HIS A 152 1.48 -7.02 34.80
C HIS A 152 2.34 -7.85 35.78
N VAL A 153 2.14 -7.68 37.10
CA VAL A 153 2.88 -8.43 38.14
C VAL A 153 2.43 -9.90 38.27
N TYR A 154 1.17 -10.20 37.93
CA TYR A 154 0.54 -11.51 38.13
C TYR A 154 0.39 -12.33 36.84
N ALA A 155 0.69 -11.75 35.67
CA ALA A 155 0.37 -12.29 34.36
C ALA A 155 0.91 -13.72 34.17
N GLU A 156 2.17 -13.99 34.52
CA GLU A 156 2.74 -15.35 34.45
C GLU A 156 1.97 -16.36 35.29
N SER A 157 1.57 -15.98 36.51
CA SER A 157 0.83 -16.87 37.42
C SER A 157 -0.59 -17.13 36.90
N VAL A 158 -1.22 -16.11 36.33
CA VAL A 158 -2.52 -16.24 35.67
C VAL A 158 -2.41 -17.17 34.47
N VAL A 159 -1.44 -16.99 33.58
CA VAL A 159 -1.22 -17.87 32.41
C VAL A 159 -0.97 -19.33 32.83
N ILE A 160 -0.24 -19.56 33.93
CA ILE A 160 -0.07 -20.92 34.49
C ILE A 160 -1.41 -21.49 34.96
N LEU A 161 -2.24 -20.71 35.65
CA LEU A 161 -3.59 -21.11 36.07
C LEU A 161 -4.46 -21.45 34.85
N LEU A 162 -4.40 -20.65 33.79
CA LEU A 162 -5.11 -20.88 32.53
C LEU A 162 -4.67 -22.20 31.88
N SER A 163 -3.36 -22.43 31.78
CA SER A 163 -2.79 -23.67 31.25
C SER A 163 -3.25 -24.92 32.00
N GLN A 164 -3.24 -24.87 33.33
CA GLN A 164 -3.71 -25.96 34.18
C GLN A 164 -5.22 -26.16 34.04
N THR A 165 -5.99 -25.07 34.01
CA THR A 165 -7.44 -25.13 33.87
C THR A 165 -7.83 -25.79 32.56
N LEU A 166 -7.25 -25.33 31.44
CA LEU A 166 -7.51 -25.89 30.12
C LEU A 166 -7.10 -27.37 30.01
N SER A 167 -5.96 -27.74 30.59
CA SER A 167 -5.45 -29.13 30.58
C SER A 167 -6.28 -30.11 31.41
N ASN A 168 -7.00 -29.62 32.41
CA ASN A 168 -7.84 -30.45 33.27
C ASN A 168 -9.28 -30.62 32.75
N LEU A 169 -9.66 -29.92 31.67
CA LEU A 169 -10.97 -30.09 31.04
C LEU A 169 -10.99 -31.39 30.23
N GLN A 170 -12.05 -32.19 30.44
CA GLN A 170 -12.29 -33.41 29.65
C GLN A 170 -12.95 -33.11 28.31
N ASP A 171 -13.74 -32.04 28.26
CA ASP A 171 -14.46 -31.55 27.10
C ASP A 171 -14.06 -30.08 26.85
N LEU A 172 -13.48 -29.83 25.68
CA LEU A 172 -13.03 -28.49 25.26
C LEU A 172 -14.17 -27.67 24.64
N GLY A 173 -15.35 -28.25 24.39
CA GLY A 173 -16.55 -27.49 24.05
C GLY A 173 -17.20 -26.80 25.26
N ASN A 174 -16.61 -26.95 26.45
CA ASN A 174 -17.12 -26.35 27.68
C ASN A 174 -16.93 -24.82 27.68
N PRO A 175 -17.91 -24.01 28.16
CA PRO A 175 -17.78 -22.56 28.30
C PRO A 175 -16.52 -22.09 29.06
N ILE A 176 -16.00 -22.90 29.99
CA ILE A 176 -14.76 -22.63 30.71
C ILE A 176 -13.57 -22.49 29.73
N ALA A 177 -13.48 -23.34 28.70
CA ALA A 177 -12.40 -23.29 27.73
C ALA A 177 -12.45 -22.00 26.89
N TYR A 178 -13.65 -21.56 26.53
CA TYR A 178 -13.89 -20.27 25.86
C TYR A 178 -13.38 -19.10 26.71
N TYR A 179 -13.74 -19.03 27.99
CA TYR A 179 -13.27 -17.96 28.88
C TYR A 179 -11.76 -18.01 29.13
N VAL A 180 -11.14 -19.20 29.10
CA VAL A 180 -9.67 -19.30 29.12
C VAL A 180 -9.07 -18.63 27.89
N ILE A 181 -9.61 -18.87 26.69
CA ILE A 181 -9.14 -18.25 25.45
C ILE A 181 -9.31 -16.73 25.50
N GLN A 182 -10.48 -16.23 25.92
CA GLN A 182 -10.68 -14.78 26.08
C GLN A 182 -9.71 -14.16 27.09
N THR A 183 -9.41 -14.86 28.20
CA THR A 183 -8.43 -14.35 29.17
C THR A 183 -7.02 -14.31 28.56
N LEU A 184 -6.65 -15.31 27.75
CA LEU A 184 -5.37 -15.30 27.04
C LEU A 184 -5.29 -14.15 26.04
N GLN A 185 -6.37 -13.88 25.31
CA GLN A 185 -6.47 -12.77 24.36
C GLN A 185 -6.22 -11.45 25.08
N ASN A 186 -7.00 -11.16 26.11
CA ASN A 186 -6.91 -9.93 26.91
C ASN A 186 -5.52 -9.70 27.55
N LEU A 187 -4.71 -10.75 27.75
CA LEU A 187 -3.36 -10.66 28.35
C LEU A 187 -2.23 -10.54 27.31
N ILE A 188 -2.52 -10.53 26.00
CA ILE A 188 -1.52 -10.38 24.94
C ILE A 188 -0.64 -9.13 25.09
N PRO A 189 -1.16 -7.94 25.45
CA PRO A 189 -0.32 -6.76 25.67
C PRO A 189 0.79 -6.97 26.71
N LEU A 190 0.64 -7.97 27.60
CA LEU A 190 1.62 -8.31 28.63
C LEU A 190 2.55 -9.47 28.24
N VAL A 191 2.36 -10.07 27.06
CA VAL A 191 3.21 -11.14 26.54
C VAL A 191 4.52 -10.57 25.98
N GLU A 192 4.48 -9.36 25.42
CA GLU A 192 5.63 -8.74 24.76
C GLU A 192 6.84 -8.65 25.70
N GLY A 193 7.98 -9.17 25.23
CA GLY A 193 9.22 -9.24 26.01
C GLY A 193 9.23 -10.28 27.14
N ASN A 194 8.12 -11.00 27.41
CA ASN A 194 8.06 -12.05 28.42
C ASN A 194 8.20 -13.46 27.82
N GLN A 195 9.44 -13.97 27.79
CA GLN A 195 9.75 -15.29 27.25
C GLN A 195 9.03 -16.46 27.95
N ASN A 196 8.70 -16.35 29.24
CA ASN A 196 7.98 -17.40 29.97
C ASN A 196 6.52 -17.48 29.50
N MET A 197 5.87 -16.33 29.31
CA MET A 197 4.52 -16.26 28.76
C MET A 197 4.49 -16.75 27.31
N ILE A 198 5.41 -16.29 26.46
CA ILE A 198 5.54 -16.79 25.08
C ILE A 198 5.65 -18.33 25.05
N ASN A 199 6.46 -18.92 25.93
CA ASN A 199 6.60 -20.37 26.04
C ASN A 199 5.31 -21.07 26.51
N ALA A 200 4.55 -20.43 27.40
CA ALA A 200 3.29 -20.96 27.90
C ALA A 200 2.19 -20.93 26.84
N TYR A 201 2.03 -19.81 26.12
CA TYR A 201 1.10 -19.70 24.99
C TYR A 201 1.41 -20.75 23.92
N ASN A 202 2.67 -20.86 23.50
CA ASN A 202 3.13 -21.90 22.55
C ASN A 202 2.72 -23.33 22.99
N ARG A 203 2.83 -23.66 24.28
CA ARG A 203 2.40 -24.98 24.79
C ARG A 203 0.89 -25.17 24.79
N MET A 204 0.12 -24.11 24.96
CA MET A 204 -1.34 -24.13 24.98
C MET A 204 -1.95 -24.12 23.58
N MET A 205 -1.24 -23.66 22.55
CA MET A 205 -1.74 -23.56 21.17
C MET A 205 -2.45 -24.82 20.64
N PRO A 206 -1.94 -26.06 20.86
CA PRO A 206 -2.67 -27.26 20.46
C PRO A 206 -4.04 -27.41 21.11
N GLN A 207 -4.18 -27.00 22.37
CA GLN A 207 -5.45 -27.04 23.10
C GLN A 207 -6.36 -25.89 22.68
N VAL A 208 -5.82 -24.71 22.40
CA VAL A 208 -6.57 -23.58 21.82
C VAL A 208 -7.22 -24.00 20.50
N MET A 209 -6.45 -24.59 19.58
CA MET A 209 -6.97 -25.11 18.31
C MET A 209 -8.05 -26.17 18.52
N ALA A 210 -7.84 -27.11 19.45
CA ALA A 210 -8.83 -28.14 19.76
C ALA A 210 -10.11 -27.56 20.38
N THR A 211 -10.02 -26.49 21.16
CA THR A 211 -11.18 -25.76 21.70
C THR A 211 -11.97 -25.08 20.59
N ILE A 212 -11.31 -24.37 19.66
CA ILE A 212 -11.98 -23.77 18.50
C ILE A 212 -12.74 -24.84 17.71
N GLN A 213 -12.07 -25.98 17.41
CA GLN A 213 -12.69 -27.12 16.72
C GLN A 213 -13.87 -27.74 17.48
N ALA A 214 -13.81 -27.81 18.81
CA ALA A 214 -14.91 -28.31 19.62
C ALA A 214 -16.10 -27.35 19.60
N LEU A 215 -15.83 -26.04 19.68
CA LEU A 215 -16.85 -25.00 19.66
C LEU A 215 -17.60 -24.93 18.32
N THR A 216 -16.99 -25.29 17.19
CA THR A 216 -17.72 -25.32 15.90
C THR A 216 -18.93 -26.26 15.89
N ALA A 217 -19.00 -27.23 16.80
CA ALA A 217 -20.14 -28.14 16.93
C ALA A 217 -21.16 -27.73 18.01
N ILE A 218 -20.82 -26.73 18.84
CA ILE A 218 -21.58 -26.34 20.03
C ILE A 218 -22.14 -24.92 19.90
N ASP A 219 -21.29 -23.98 19.50
CA ASP A 219 -21.54 -22.55 19.52
C ASP A 219 -20.58 -21.87 18.52
N GLU A 220 -21.04 -21.71 17.28
CA GLU A 220 -20.21 -21.19 16.17
C GLU A 220 -19.80 -19.73 16.37
N ASP A 221 -20.61 -18.93 17.07
CA ASP A 221 -20.29 -17.55 17.42
C ASP A 221 -19.08 -17.50 18.35
N LYS A 222 -19.07 -18.33 19.40
CA LYS A 222 -17.89 -18.45 20.27
C LYS A 222 -16.66 -19.00 19.57
N ALA A 223 -16.84 -19.94 18.64
CA ALA A 223 -15.72 -20.42 17.84
C ALA A 223 -15.11 -19.27 17.03
N THR A 224 -15.97 -18.40 16.45
CA THR A 224 -15.57 -17.22 15.70
C THR A 224 -14.84 -16.21 16.58
N THR A 225 -15.36 -15.87 17.77
CA THR A 225 -14.67 -15.00 18.74
C THR A 225 -13.32 -15.58 19.17
N CYS A 226 -13.19 -16.90 19.34
CA CYS A 226 -11.90 -17.50 19.68
C CYS A 226 -10.82 -17.35 18.60
N PHE A 227 -11.16 -17.00 17.35
CA PHE A 227 -10.15 -16.62 16.35
C PHE A 227 -9.50 -15.27 16.67
N GLU A 228 -10.14 -14.38 17.43
CA GLU A 228 -9.56 -13.07 17.80
C GLU A 228 -8.24 -13.25 18.58
N LEU A 229 -8.14 -14.28 19.42
CA LEU A 229 -6.85 -14.65 20.04
C LEU A 229 -5.76 -14.91 18.98
N LEU A 230 -6.10 -15.59 17.89
CA LEU A 230 -5.14 -15.92 16.84
C LEU A 230 -4.75 -14.68 16.04
N ASP A 231 -5.71 -13.79 15.80
CA ASP A 231 -5.52 -12.51 15.13
C ASP A 231 -4.57 -11.62 15.95
N GLU A 232 -4.89 -11.38 17.23
CA GLU A 232 -4.05 -10.57 18.12
C GLU A 232 -2.65 -11.14 18.30
N LEU A 233 -2.49 -12.47 18.32
CA LEU A 233 -1.17 -13.11 18.34
C LEU A 233 -0.42 -12.90 17.02
N CYS A 234 -1.10 -12.85 15.89
CA CYS A 234 -0.46 -12.55 14.61
C CYS A 234 0.02 -11.09 14.53
N GLU A 235 -0.74 -10.14 15.11
CA GLU A 235 -0.37 -8.71 15.17
C GLU A 235 0.77 -8.45 16.15
N ASN A 236 0.64 -8.97 17.37
CA ASN A 236 1.47 -8.53 18.49
C ASN A 236 2.60 -9.53 18.79
N GLU A 237 2.37 -10.83 18.63
CA GLU A 237 3.29 -11.88 19.12
C GLU A 237 3.43 -13.09 18.19
N ILE A 238 3.83 -12.81 16.95
CA ILE A 238 3.91 -13.81 15.87
C ILE A 238 4.83 -15.01 16.18
N THR A 239 5.74 -14.86 17.14
CA THR A 239 6.63 -15.93 17.62
C THR A 239 5.88 -17.09 18.26
N VAL A 240 4.67 -16.86 18.78
CA VAL A 240 3.75 -17.89 19.29
C VAL A 240 3.08 -18.65 18.14
N ILE A 241 2.80 -17.98 17.03
CA ILE A 241 2.11 -18.57 15.88
C ILE A 241 3.07 -19.40 15.01
N ALA A 242 4.30 -18.92 14.81
CA ALA A 242 5.28 -19.49 13.89
C ALA A 242 5.46 -21.03 14.00
N PRO A 243 5.57 -21.64 15.20
CA PRO A 243 5.74 -23.10 15.33
C PRO A 243 4.48 -23.90 14.94
N HIS A 244 3.32 -23.25 14.89
CA HIS A 244 2.01 -23.88 14.74
C HIS A 244 1.36 -23.66 13.37
N VAL A 245 1.98 -22.88 12.47
CA VAL A 245 1.44 -22.54 11.13
C VAL A 245 0.83 -23.74 10.43
N LYS A 246 1.55 -24.86 10.34
CA LYS A 246 1.02 -26.07 9.68
C LYS A 246 -0.27 -26.61 10.31
N SER A 247 -0.35 -26.62 11.64
CA SER A 247 -1.53 -27.14 12.35
C SER A 247 -2.70 -26.18 12.23
N LEU A 248 -2.43 -24.88 12.33
CA LEU A 248 -3.43 -23.81 12.15
C LEU A 248 -4.03 -23.84 10.74
N ILE A 249 -3.21 -23.94 9.70
CA ILE A 249 -3.69 -24.08 8.32
C ILE A 249 -4.56 -25.32 8.17
N ASN A 250 -4.15 -26.48 8.70
CA ASN A 250 -4.98 -27.69 8.62
C ASN A 250 -6.33 -27.54 9.33
N MET A 251 -6.36 -26.87 10.48
CA MET A 251 -7.60 -26.56 11.20
C MET A 251 -8.50 -25.64 10.35
N CYS A 252 -7.95 -24.55 9.81
CA CYS A 252 -8.69 -23.59 9.00
C CYS A 252 -9.22 -24.23 7.71
N LEU A 253 -8.44 -25.07 7.04
CA LEU A 253 -8.87 -25.84 5.87
C LEU A 253 -10.04 -26.78 6.20
N ALA A 254 -10.04 -27.40 7.38
CA ALA A 254 -11.13 -28.27 7.81
C ALA A 254 -12.42 -27.48 8.07
N ILE A 255 -12.31 -26.28 8.67
CA ILE A 255 -13.45 -25.39 8.93
C ILE A 255 -13.99 -24.82 7.61
N ALA A 256 -13.13 -24.24 6.76
CA ALA A 256 -13.51 -23.59 5.51
C ALA A 256 -14.25 -24.54 4.53
N ASN A 257 -13.81 -25.80 4.44
CA ASN A 257 -14.41 -26.81 3.57
C ASN A 257 -15.71 -27.43 4.12
N ASN A 258 -16.04 -27.20 5.40
CA ASN A 258 -17.22 -27.79 5.98
C ASN A 258 -18.47 -26.95 5.69
N LYS A 259 -19.20 -27.32 4.63
CA LYS A 259 -20.45 -26.66 4.20
C LYS A 259 -21.60 -26.74 5.20
N SER A 260 -21.47 -27.47 6.31
CA SER A 260 -22.47 -27.48 7.37
C SER A 260 -22.30 -26.35 8.38
N LEU A 261 -21.15 -25.67 8.38
CA LEU A 261 -20.87 -24.54 9.25
C LEU A 261 -21.37 -23.24 8.61
N SER A 262 -21.65 -22.25 9.44
CA SER A 262 -22.04 -20.91 9.04
C SER A 262 -20.94 -20.21 8.22
N ASP A 263 -21.38 -19.35 7.32
CA ASP A 263 -20.47 -18.57 6.48
C ASP A 263 -19.55 -17.64 7.27
N PRO A 264 -19.97 -16.93 8.33
CA PRO A 264 -19.07 -16.10 9.15
C PRO A 264 -17.86 -16.88 9.71
N LEU A 265 -18.08 -18.07 10.27
CA LEU A 265 -17.01 -18.91 10.80
C LEU A 265 -16.07 -19.41 9.70
N ARG A 266 -16.63 -19.81 8.55
CA ARG A 266 -15.84 -20.26 7.39
C ARG A 266 -15.01 -19.13 6.81
N VAL A 267 -15.57 -17.93 6.70
CA VAL A 267 -14.89 -16.70 6.27
C VAL A 267 -13.75 -16.36 7.22
N LYS A 268 -13.97 -16.39 8.54
CA LYS A 268 -12.92 -16.17 9.53
C LYS A 268 -11.73 -17.12 9.34
N ALA A 269 -12.00 -18.41 9.10
CA ALA A 269 -10.97 -19.40 8.84
C ALA A 269 -10.22 -19.16 7.50
N ILE A 270 -10.91 -18.74 6.44
CA ILE A 270 -10.30 -18.43 5.14
C ILE A 270 -9.42 -17.16 5.26
N GLY A 271 -9.94 -16.11 5.87
CA GLY A 271 -9.21 -14.86 6.12
C GLY A 271 -7.94 -15.09 6.96
N PHE A 272 -8.01 -15.94 7.98
CA PHE A 272 -6.82 -16.30 8.77
C PHE A 272 -5.75 -17.04 7.95
N ILE A 273 -6.13 -17.84 6.94
CA ILE A 273 -5.17 -18.41 5.98
C ILE A 273 -4.49 -17.31 5.17
N GLY A 274 -5.26 -16.31 4.70
CA GLY A 274 -4.72 -15.12 4.02
C GLY A 274 -3.71 -14.37 4.87
N TRP A 275 -4.04 -14.15 6.14
CA TRP A 275 -3.10 -13.51 7.07
C TRP A 275 -1.79 -14.30 7.21
N LEU A 276 -1.85 -15.61 7.43
CA LEU A 276 -0.65 -16.44 7.49
C LEU A 276 0.13 -16.46 6.17
N ALA A 277 -0.54 -16.29 5.02
CA ALA A 277 0.14 -16.11 3.75
C ALA A 277 0.90 -14.78 3.67
N ARG A 278 0.33 -13.70 4.20
CA ARG A 278 0.97 -12.38 4.31
C ARG A 278 2.18 -12.40 5.25
N THR A 279 2.04 -12.95 6.45
CA THR A 279 3.06 -12.82 7.53
C THR A 279 4.01 -14.02 7.65
N LYS A 280 3.60 -15.21 7.17
CA LYS A 280 4.34 -16.48 7.33
C LYS A 280 4.48 -17.28 6.04
N LYS A 281 4.63 -16.58 4.91
CA LYS A 281 4.86 -17.14 3.58
C LYS A 281 5.96 -18.20 3.53
N LYS A 282 7.12 -17.98 4.17
CA LYS A 282 8.23 -18.94 4.15
C LYS A 282 7.83 -20.26 4.80
N ALA A 283 7.07 -20.22 5.89
CA ALA A 283 6.55 -21.41 6.56
C ALA A 283 5.56 -22.18 5.68
N LEU A 284 4.66 -21.50 4.95
CA LEU A 284 3.71 -22.14 4.04
C LEU A 284 4.42 -22.93 2.92
N VAL A 285 5.44 -22.33 2.32
CA VAL A 285 6.25 -22.97 1.27
C VAL A 285 7.06 -24.13 1.86
N LYS A 286 7.73 -23.93 2.99
CA LYS A 286 8.54 -24.94 3.68
C LYS A 286 7.73 -26.17 4.06
N HIS A 287 6.51 -25.97 4.54
CA HIS A 287 5.61 -27.05 4.97
C HIS A 287 4.76 -27.64 3.83
N LYS A 288 4.91 -27.16 2.59
CA LYS A 288 4.17 -27.61 1.40
C LYS A 288 2.65 -27.49 1.56
N LEU A 289 2.21 -26.35 2.08
CA LEU A 289 0.80 -26.07 2.35
C LEU A 289 0.10 -25.39 1.18
N VAL A 290 0.85 -24.74 0.30
CA VAL A 290 0.32 -23.96 -0.84
C VAL A 290 -0.66 -24.77 -1.70
N GLU A 291 -0.33 -26.03 -2.04
CA GLU A 291 -1.21 -26.90 -2.84
C GLU A 291 -2.59 -27.10 -2.19
N GLN A 292 -2.62 -27.45 -0.90
CA GLN A 292 -3.88 -27.71 -0.18
C GLN A 292 -4.72 -26.44 0.00
N ILE A 293 -4.06 -25.29 0.16
CA ILE A 293 -4.73 -23.99 0.22
C ILE A 293 -5.35 -23.67 -1.14
N VAL A 294 -4.58 -23.78 -2.23
CA VAL A 294 -5.07 -23.54 -3.59
C VAL A 294 -6.25 -24.45 -3.95
N ASP A 295 -6.17 -25.74 -3.60
CA ASP A 295 -7.26 -26.70 -3.82
C ASP A 295 -8.56 -26.24 -3.13
N MET A 296 -8.46 -25.76 -1.88
CA MET A 296 -9.59 -25.25 -1.12
C MET A 296 -10.15 -23.96 -1.73
N LEU A 297 -9.30 -22.98 -1.99
CA LEU A 297 -9.71 -21.67 -2.53
C LEU A 297 -10.39 -21.84 -3.90
N PHE A 298 -9.77 -22.59 -4.81
CA PHE A 298 -10.34 -22.81 -6.14
C PHE A 298 -11.68 -23.56 -6.05
N GLY A 299 -11.77 -24.58 -5.18
CA GLY A 299 -13.01 -25.31 -4.93
C GLY A 299 -14.14 -24.42 -4.39
N LEU A 300 -13.83 -23.47 -3.51
CA LEU A 300 -14.79 -22.48 -3.03
C LEU A 300 -15.19 -21.50 -4.13
N MET A 301 -14.23 -20.94 -4.87
CA MET A 301 -14.48 -20.02 -5.99
C MET A 301 -15.36 -20.64 -7.08
N SER A 302 -15.29 -21.97 -7.26
CA SER A 302 -16.09 -22.73 -8.23
C SER A 302 -17.46 -23.17 -7.70
N SER A 303 -17.81 -22.80 -6.46
CA SER A 303 -19.12 -23.13 -5.91
C SER A 303 -20.23 -22.38 -6.64
N ARG A 304 -21.31 -23.11 -6.95
CA ARG A 304 -22.51 -22.53 -7.57
C ARG A 304 -23.22 -21.61 -6.56
N PRO A 305 -23.57 -20.36 -6.94
CA PRO A 305 -24.36 -19.46 -6.10
C PRO A 305 -25.81 -19.95 -5.96
N ASP A 306 -26.51 -19.44 -4.95
CA ASP A 306 -27.93 -19.77 -4.72
C ASP A 306 -28.87 -19.11 -5.75
N ASP A 307 -28.52 -17.91 -6.25
CA ASP A 307 -29.14 -17.29 -7.44
C ASP A 307 -28.10 -17.11 -8.56
N ASP A 308 -28.41 -17.64 -9.75
CA ASP A 308 -27.55 -17.54 -10.92
C ASP A 308 -27.50 -16.09 -11.49
N ASN A 309 -28.40 -15.19 -11.06
CA ASN A 309 -28.47 -13.79 -11.48
C ASN A 309 -27.82 -12.79 -10.49
N GLU A 310 -27.58 -13.20 -9.25
CA GLU A 310 -26.96 -12.39 -8.20
C GLU A 310 -25.54 -12.90 -7.94
N GLU A 311 -24.62 -12.55 -8.85
CA GLU A 311 -23.23 -12.96 -8.72
C GLU A 311 -22.51 -12.11 -7.65
N VAL A 312 -22.51 -12.63 -6.42
CA VAL A 312 -22.03 -11.98 -5.18
C VAL A 312 -20.65 -11.30 -5.27
N TYR A 313 -19.70 -11.85 -6.04
CA TYR A 313 -18.36 -11.22 -6.14
C TYR A 313 -18.37 -9.87 -6.88
N PHE A 314 -19.38 -9.61 -7.70
CA PHE A 314 -19.40 -8.46 -8.60
C PHE A 314 -20.67 -7.61 -8.45
N SER A 315 -21.47 -7.81 -7.40
CA SER A 315 -22.75 -7.13 -7.21
C SER A 315 -22.63 -5.70 -6.69
N GLY A 316 -21.42 -5.17 -6.45
CA GLY A 316 -21.20 -3.78 -6.00
C GLY A 316 -21.68 -3.48 -4.57
N GLU A 317 -22.63 -4.26 -4.05
CA GLU A 317 -23.02 -4.34 -2.65
C GLU A 317 -21.93 -5.11 -1.89
N ASN A 318 -20.82 -4.42 -1.57
CA ASN A 318 -19.65 -4.89 -0.82
C ASN A 318 -19.94 -5.24 0.66
N GLU A 319 -21.14 -5.73 1.00
CA GLU A 319 -21.50 -6.09 2.38
C GLU A 319 -21.52 -7.61 2.65
N ASP A 320 -21.54 -8.46 1.62
CA ASP A 320 -21.56 -9.91 1.81
C ASP A 320 -20.13 -10.50 1.86
N ASN A 321 -19.57 -10.51 3.06
CA ASN A 321 -18.42 -11.35 3.44
C ASN A 321 -18.81 -12.83 3.31
N THR A 322 -18.74 -13.38 2.10
CA THR A 322 -19.03 -14.80 1.81
C THR A 322 -17.74 -15.62 1.67
N PRO A 323 -17.83 -16.95 1.80
CA PRO A 323 -16.69 -17.83 1.54
C PRO A 323 -16.11 -17.71 0.13
N ILE A 324 -16.90 -17.29 -0.87
CA ILE A 324 -16.46 -17.14 -2.27
C ILE A 324 -15.64 -15.85 -2.44
N THR A 325 -16.14 -14.73 -1.91
CA THR A 325 -15.43 -13.44 -1.96
C THR A 325 -14.13 -13.51 -1.18
N CYS A 326 -14.20 -14.03 0.05
CA CYS A 326 -13.03 -14.22 0.90
C CYS A 326 -11.99 -15.19 0.29
N ALA A 327 -12.43 -16.26 -0.39
CA ALA A 327 -11.50 -17.17 -1.07
C ALA A 327 -10.77 -16.49 -2.24
N THR A 328 -11.45 -15.61 -2.98
CA THR A 328 -10.85 -14.85 -4.08
C THR A 328 -9.83 -13.84 -3.55
N GLN A 329 -10.19 -13.07 -2.52
CA GLN A 329 -9.27 -12.14 -1.83
C GLN A 329 -8.07 -12.87 -1.22
N THR A 330 -8.29 -14.05 -0.64
CA THR A 330 -7.18 -14.86 -0.10
C THR A 330 -6.25 -15.37 -1.20
N LEU A 331 -6.77 -15.67 -2.39
CA LEU A 331 -5.94 -16.03 -3.53
C LEU A 331 -5.10 -14.86 -4.03
N ASP A 332 -5.67 -13.66 -4.03
CA ASP A 332 -4.95 -12.42 -4.33
C ASP A 332 -3.81 -12.17 -3.32
N ILE A 333 -4.08 -12.29 -2.02
CA ILE A 333 -3.05 -12.23 -0.96
C ILE A 333 -1.94 -13.28 -1.21
N LEU A 334 -2.29 -14.50 -1.63
CA LEU A 334 -1.26 -15.49 -2.00
C LEU A 334 -0.42 -15.03 -3.18
N ALA A 335 -1.01 -14.39 -4.19
CA ALA A 335 -0.30 -13.87 -5.35
C ALA A 335 0.68 -12.75 -4.96
N LEU A 336 0.26 -11.81 -4.10
CA LEU A 336 1.08 -10.68 -3.65
C LEU A 336 2.25 -11.11 -2.76
N HIS A 337 2.09 -12.19 -1.98
CA HIS A 337 3.06 -12.57 -0.94
C HIS A 337 3.80 -13.88 -1.19
N LEU A 338 3.39 -14.74 -2.13
CA LEU A 338 4.12 -15.98 -2.45
C LEU A 338 4.92 -15.86 -3.75
N PRO A 339 6.06 -16.58 -3.86
CA PRO A 339 6.77 -16.66 -5.12
C PRO A 339 5.89 -17.30 -6.22
N PRO A 340 5.80 -16.69 -7.43
CA PRO A 340 4.97 -17.21 -8.53
C PRO A 340 5.29 -18.66 -8.90
N GLU A 341 6.57 -19.07 -8.84
CA GLU A 341 7.04 -20.44 -9.08
C GLU A 341 6.44 -21.47 -8.11
N LYS A 342 5.97 -21.04 -6.94
CA LYS A 342 5.35 -21.90 -5.93
C LYS A 342 3.83 -21.89 -6.02
N LEU A 343 3.24 -20.83 -6.56
CA LEU A 343 1.79 -20.67 -6.64
C LEU A 343 1.21 -21.14 -7.98
N ILE A 344 1.64 -20.53 -9.10
CA ILE A 344 1.03 -20.71 -10.43
C ILE A 344 0.96 -22.18 -10.87
N PRO A 345 2.01 -23.03 -10.70
CA PRO A 345 1.92 -24.43 -11.13
C PRO A 345 0.82 -25.25 -10.44
N HIS A 346 0.40 -24.86 -9.23
CA HIS A 346 -0.70 -25.52 -8.52
C HIS A 346 -2.06 -25.03 -9.07
N LEU A 347 -2.19 -23.74 -9.34
CA LEU A 347 -3.39 -23.17 -9.96
C LEU A 347 -3.63 -23.72 -11.37
N LEU A 348 -2.56 -23.88 -12.17
CA LEU A 348 -2.67 -24.44 -13.53
C LEU A 348 -3.28 -25.85 -13.56
N ARG A 349 -3.08 -26.66 -12.51
CA ARG A 349 -3.70 -28.00 -12.40
C ARG A 349 -5.22 -27.94 -12.27
N HIS A 350 -5.78 -26.79 -11.85
CA HIS A 350 -7.22 -26.55 -11.79
C HIS A 350 -7.72 -25.79 -13.02
N ILE A 351 -6.98 -24.75 -13.44
CA ILE A 351 -7.33 -23.88 -14.55
C ILE A 351 -7.44 -24.67 -15.87
N GLU A 352 -6.40 -25.42 -16.23
CA GLU A 352 -6.35 -26.14 -17.51
C GLU A 352 -7.52 -27.11 -17.73
N PRO A 353 -7.83 -28.03 -16.79
CA PRO A 353 -8.98 -28.92 -16.96
C PRO A 353 -10.32 -28.20 -16.86
N SER A 354 -10.43 -27.13 -16.05
CA SER A 354 -11.68 -26.38 -15.89
C SER A 354 -12.06 -25.64 -17.17
N LEU A 355 -11.09 -25.01 -17.84
CA LEU A 355 -11.32 -24.34 -19.13
C LEU A 355 -11.75 -25.32 -20.24
N GLN A 356 -11.27 -26.55 -20.21
CA GLN A 356 -11.67 -27.62 -21.14
C GLN A 356 -13.00 -28.29 -20.77
N GLY A 357 -13.48 -28.08 -19.54
CA GLY A 357 -14.70 -28.67 -19.01
C GLY A 357 -15.99 -27.99 -19.48
N SER A 358 -17.12 -28.46 -18.97
CA SER A 358 -18.45 -27.87 -19.21
C SER A 358 -19.01 -27.11 -18.00
N ASP A 359 -18.32 -27.13 -16.86
CA ASP A 359 -18.75 -26.43 -15.66
C ASP A 359 -18.42 -24.93 -15.80
N ILE A 360 -19.48 -24.12 -15.91
CA ILE A 360 -19.36 -22.68 -16.10
C ILE A 360 -18.76 -21.97 -14.88
N TYR A 361 -18.93 -22.50 -13.68
CA TYR A 361 -18.37 -21.87 -12.47
C TYR A 361 -16.89 -22.21 -12.33
N ALA A 362 -16.49 -23.43 -12.65
CA ALA A 362 -15.06 -23.78 -12.72
C ALA A 362 -14.32 -22.96 -13.80
N LYS A 363 -14.96 -22.73 -14.96
CA LYS A 363 -14.45 -21.81 -15.98
C LYS A 363 -14.34 -20.38 -15.46
N LYS A 364 -15.40 -19.85 -14.84
CA LYS A 364 -15.40 -18.52 -14.21
C LYS A 364 -14.24 -18.39 -13.21
N SER A 365 -14.09 -19.34 -12.28
CA SER A 365 -12.99 -19.33 -11.29
C SER A 365 -11.63 -19.38 -11.94
N SER A 366 -11.49 -20.03 -13.11
CA SER A 366 -10.23 -20.05 -13.84
C SER A 366 -9.83 -18.66 -14.32
N TYR A 367 -10.77 -17.90 -14.88
CA TYR A 367 -10.51 -16.52 -15.31
C TYR A 367 -10.32 -15.57 -14.13
N LEU A 368 -11.10 -15.74 -13.05
CA LEU A 368 -10.93 -14.95 -11.83
C LEU A 368 -9.58 -15.23 -11.16
N ALA A 369 -9.13 -16.48 -11.13
CA ALA A 369 -7.81 -16.85 -10.66
C ALA A 369 -6.70 -16.26 -11.55
N MET A 370 -6.87 -16.20 -12.87
CA MET A 370 -5.94 -15.47 -13.73
C MET A 370 -5.91 -13.98 -13.37
N ALA A 371 -7.08 -13.36 -13.21
CA ALA A 371 -7.22 -11.94 -12.89
C ALA A 371 -6.42 -11.55 -11.63
N VAL A 372 -6.65 -12.23 -10.52
CA VAL A 372 -5.97 -11.94 -9.23
C VAL A 372 -4.47 -12.29 -9.22
N LEU A 373 -3.98 -13.07 -10.18
CA LEU A 373 -2.54 -13.28 -10.32
C LEU A 373 -1.83 -12.10 -11.00
N ALA A 374 -2.56 -11.22 -11.69
CA ALA A 374 -1.97 -10.21 -12.57
C ALA A 374 -1.09 -9.21 -11.81
N GLU A 375 -1.51 -8.79 -10.61
CA GLU A 375 -0.75 -7.85 -9.78
C GLU A 375 0.47 -8.52 -9.14
N GLY A 376 0.26 -9.53 -8.29
CA GLY A 376 1.33 -10.13 -7.49
C GLY A 376 2.31 -11.04 -8.26
N CYS A 377 1.96 -11.48 -9.47
CA CYS A 377 2.80 -12.35 -10.31
C CYS A 377 3.08 -11.72 -11.70
N SER A 378 3.04 -10.40 -11.78
CA SER A 378 3.11 -9.64 -13.03
C SER A 378 4.31 -10.02 -13.91
N GLU A 379 5.52 -10.00 -13.37
CA GLU A 379 6.77 -10.22 -14.11
C GLU A 379 6.86 -11.66 -14.60
N HIS A 380 6.52 -12.61 -13.73
CA HIS A 380 6.49 -14.03 -14.08
C HIS A 380 5.44 -14.34 -15.16
N ILE A 381 4.29 -13.66 -15.15
CA ILE A 381 3.27 -13.81 -16.20
C ILE A 381 3.76 -13.21 -17.50
N ARG A 382 4.28 -11.96 -17.51
CA ARG A 382 4.82 -11.30 -18.71
C ARG A 382 5.83 -12.16 -19.42
N THR A 383 6.77 -12.73 -18.67
CA THR A 383 7.90 -13.49 -19.22
C THR A 383 7.55 -14.92 -19.67
N LYS A 384 6.54 -15.58 -19.07
CA LYS A 384 6.29 -17.02 -19.30
C LYS A 384 4.89 -17.38 -19.79
N TYR A 385 3.85 -16.63 -19.43
CA TYR A 385 2.46 -17.05 -19.62
C TYR A 385 1.59 -16.07 -20.41
N LEU A 386 2.01 -14.82 -20.60
CA LEU A 386 1.21 -13.73 -21.18
C LEU A 386 0.45 -14.14 -22.44
N GLU A 387 1.16 -14.59 -23.49
CA GLU A 387 0.54 -14.99 -24.76
C GLU A 387 -0.49 -16.12 -24.58
N SER A 388 -0.20 -17.10 -23.72
CA SER A 388 -1.08 -18.26 -23.50
C SER A 388 -2.33 -17.86 -22.72
N PHE A 389 -2.18 -17.04 -21.68
CA PHE A 389 -3.30 -16.53 -20.88
C PHE A 389 -4.19 -15.60 -21.68
N LEU A 390 -3.61 -14.67 -22.47
CA LEU A 390 -4.39 -13.81 -23.36
C LEU A 390 -5.24 -14.60 -24.36
N ARG A 391 -4.68 -15.67 -24.96
CA ARG A 391 -5.46 -16.57 -25.84
C ARG A 391 -6.64 -17.21 -25.12
N CYS A 392 -6.46 -17.64 -23.89
CA CYS A 392 -7.55 -18.19 -23.08
C CYS A 392 -8.60 -17.12 -22.77
N ILE A 393 -8.18 -15.93 -22.33
CA ILE A 393 -9.06 -14.81 -22.01
C ILE A 393 -9.90 -14.40 -23.22
N CYS A 394 -9.30 -14.27 -24.41
CA CYS A 394 -10.04 -13.98 -25.65
C CYS A 394 -11.11 -15.02 -25.97
N GLN A 395 -10.85 -16.30 -25.68
CA GLN A 395 -11.87 -17.35 -25.82
C GLN A 395 -12.99 -17.19 -24.78
N GLY A 396 -12.64 -16.86 -23.53
CA GLY A 396 -13.60 -16.62 -22.46
C GLY A 396 -14.57 -15.48 -22.74
N ILE A 397 -14.08 -14.37 -23.31
CA ILE A 397 -14.90 -13.19 -23.66
C ILE A 397 -16.00 -13.53 -24.67
N THR A 398 -15.82 -14.59 -25.47
CA THR A 398 -16.81 -15.04 -26.46
C THR A 398 -17.62 -16.26 -26.00
N ASP A 399 -17.48 -16.72 -24.75
CA ASP A 399 -18.22 -17.85 -24.20
C ASP A 399 -19.74 -17.57 -24.18
N ALA A 400 -20.57 -18.62 -24.29
CA ALA A 400 -22.03 -18.47 -24.27
C ALA A 400 -22.57 -18.06 -22.90
N ALA A 401 -21.90 -18.46 -21.81
CA ALA A 401 -22.32 -18.17 -20.45
C ALA A 401 -21.89 -16.75 -20.01
N PRO A 402 -22.82 -15.86 -19.61
CA PRO A 402 -22.48 -14.50 -19.16
C PRO A 402 -21.45 -14.48 -18.03
N VAL A 403 -21.62 -15.34 -17.03
CA VAL A 403 -20.70 -15.47 -15.88
C VAL A 403 -19.24 -15.73 -16.29
N VAL A 404 -19.03 -16.50 -17.36
CA VAL A 404 -17.70 -16.82 -17.89
C VAL A 404 -17.13 -15.63 -18.67
N ARG A 405 -17.93 -15.04 -19.56
CA ARG A 405 -17.52 -13.84 -20.33
C ARG A 405 -17.09 -12.72 -19.40
N ASN A 406 -17.87 -12.51 -18.36
CA ASN A 406 -17.66 -11.42 -17.42
C ASN A 406 -16.39 -11.61 -16.59
N ALA A 407 -16.10 -12.82 -16.13
CA ALA A 407 -14.84 -13.13 -15.45
C ALA A 407 -13.64 -12.97 -16.39
N ALA A 408 -13.78 -13.33 -17.67
CA ALA A 408 -12.73 -13.14 -18.67
C ALA A 408 -12.50 -11.65 -19.00
N LEU A 409 -13.56 -10.83 -19.06
CA LEU A 409 -13.44 -9.37 -19.21
C LEU A 409 -12.73 -8.73 -18.00
N PHE A 410 -13.09 -9.15 -16.79
CA PHE A 410 -12.40 -8.70 -15.59
C PHE A 410 -10.90 -9.07 -15.61
N ALA A 411 -10.58 -10.32 -15.97
CA ALA A 411 -9.19 -10.74 -16.15
C ALA A 411 -8.45 -9.93 -17.21
N LEU A 412 -9.13 -9.57 -18.31
CA LEU A 412 -8.55 -8.72 -19.35
C LEU A 412 -8.23 -7.31 -18.83
N GLY A 413 -9.12 -6.71 -18.04
CA GLY A 413 -8.87 -5.41 -17.40
C GLY A 413 -7.67 -5.44 -16.45
N GLN A 414 -7.63 -6.42 -15.55
CA GLN A 414 -6.52 -6.63 -14.61
C GLN A 414 -5.18 -6.87 -15.34
N PHE A 415 -5.21 -7.61 -16.44
CA PHE A 415 -4.01 -7.82 -17.27
C PHE A 415 -3.55 -6.52 -17.93
N SER A 416 -4.50 -5.67 -18.36
CA SER A 416 -4.19 -4.35 -18.92
C SER A 416 -3.60 -3.40 -17.90
N GLU A 417 -4.02 -3.51 -16.65
CA GLU A 417 -3.54 -2.66 -15.57
C GLU A 417 -2.12 -3.07 -15.14
N HIS A 418 -1.90 -4.36 -14.84
CA HIS A 418 -0.67 -4.79 -14.16
C HIS A 418 0.41 -5.36 -15.08
N LEU A 419 0.10 -5.77 -16.32
CA LEU A 419 1.07 -6.44 -17.21
C LEU A 419 1.65 -5.51 -18.28
N GLN A 420 1.70 -4.21 -17.99
CA GLN A 420 2.37 -3.21 -18.83
C GLN A 420 3.90 -3.32 -18.72
N PRO A 421 4.66 -2.93 -19.78
CA PRO A 421 4.19 -2.49 -21.09
C PRO A 421 3.90 -3.65 -22.08
N ASP A 422 4.27 -4.89 -21.74
CA ASP A 422 4.28 -6.04 -22.65
C ASP A 422 2.92 -6.36 -23.26
N ILE A 423 1.83 -6.25 -22.49
CA ILE A 423 0.48 -6.50 -22.99
C ILE A 423 0.06 -5.55 -24.12
N SER A 424 0.59 -4.32 -24.15
CA SER A 424 0.26 -3.34 -25.19
C SER A 424 0.64 -3.80 -26.61
N GLN A 425 1.57 -4.76 -26.73
CA GLN A 425 1.95 -5.38 -28.01
C GLN A 425 0.80 -6.18 -28.64
N TYR A 426 -0.17 -6.63 -27.83
CA TYR A 426 -1.33 -7.41 -28.27
C TYR A 426 -2.57 -6.54 -28.56
N SER A 427 -2.47 -5.22 -28.43
CA SER A 427 -3.56 -4.26 -28.66
C SER A 427 -4.31 -4.46 -29.98
N SER A 428 -3.58 -4.82 -31.04
CA SER A 428 -4.16 -5.06 -32.36
C SER A 428 -5.10 -6.26 -32.44
N GLU A 429 -4.95 -7.24 -31.54
CA GLU A 429 -5.81 -8.40 -31.41
C GLU A 429 -6.93 -8.17 -30.40
N LEU A 430 -6.66 -7.42 -29.32
CA LEU A 430 -7.55 -7.24 -28.18
C LEU A 430 -8.61 -6.14 -28.38
N LEU A 431 -8.21 -4.96 -28.88
CA LEU A 431 -9.13 -3.82 -29.07
C LEU A 431 -10.31 -4.12 -30.00
N PRO A 432 -10.13 -4.81 -31.16
CA PRO A 432 -11.26 -5.13 -32.02
C PRO A 432 -12.34 -5.98 -31.31
N VAL A 433 -11.94 -6.89 -30.42
CA VAL A 433 -12.86 -7.74 -29.66
C VAL A 433 -13.67 -6.91 -28.66
N LEU A 434 -13.00 -6.01 -27.91
CA LEU A 434 -13.67 -5.10 -26.98
C LEU A 434 -14.64 -4.17 -27.71
N PHE A 435 -14.26 -3.64 -28.88
CA PHE A 435 -15.11 -2.74 -29.66
C PHE A 435 -16.30 -3.45 -30.30
N GLU A 436 -16.12 -4.71 -30.73
CA GLU A 436 -17.24 -5.53 -31.21
C GLU A 436 -18.27 -5.72 -30.09
N TYR A 437 -17.83 -6.04 -28.88
CA TYR A 437 -18.71 -6.18 -27.73
C TYR A 437 -19.38 -4.85 -27.37
N LEU A 438 -18.64 -3.73 -27.33
CA LEU A 438 -19.21 -2.38 -27.13
C LEU A 438 -20.30 -2.09 -28.17
N GLY A 439 -20.08 -2.45 -29.44
CA GLY A 439 -21.09 -2.31 -30.50
C GLY A 439 -22.34 -3.17 -30.29
N GLN A 440 -22.20 -4.39 -29.75
CA GLN A 440 -23.34 -5.24 -29.36
C GLN A 440 -24.14 -4.61 -28.22
N VAL A 441 -23.45 -4.06 -27.22
CA VAL A 441 -24.06 -3.32 -26.10
C VAL A 441 -24.83 -2.11 -26.60
N CYS A 442 -24.24 -1.28 -27.48
CA CYS A 442 -24.95 -0.15 -28.12
C CYS A 442 -26.24 -0.60 -28.81
N THR A 443 -26.19 -1.76 -29.49
CA THR A 443 -27.34 -2.32 -30.20
C THR A 443 -28.43 -2.77 -29.23
N LEU A 444 -28.07 -3.47 -28.15
CA LEU A 444 -29.00 -3.91 -27.11
C LEU A 444 -29.70 -2.74 -26.42
N ILE A 445 -28.94 -1.72 -26.00
CA ILE A 445 -29.49 -0.53 -25.34
C ILE A 445 -30.47 0.20 -26.28
N ARG A 446 -30.10 0.35 -27.56
CA ARG A 446 -30.96 1.00 -28.57
C ARG A 446 -32.26 0.25 -28.83
N HIS A 447 -32.21 -1.07 -28.95
CA HIS A 447 -33.35 -1.86 -29.42
C HIS A 447 -34.23 -2.40 -28.29
N GLU A 448 -33.62 -2.81 -27.18
CA GLU A 448 -34.31 -3.49 -26.08
C GLU A 448 -34.54 -2.57 -24.87
N LYS A 449 -33.92 -1.38 -24.83
CA LYS A 449 -33.91 -0.46 -23.68
C LYS A 449 -33.51 -1.16 -22.38
N LYS A 450 -32.71 -2.21 -22.49
CA LYS A 450 -32.25 -3.02 -21.38
C LYS A 450 -30.73 -2.99 -21.36
N GLU A 451 -30.21 -2.75 -20.17
CA GLU A 451 -28.78 -2.81 -19.92
C GLU A 451 -28.32 -4.28 -19.87
N PRO A 452 -27.21 -4.64 -20.52
CA PRO A 452 -26.62 -5.96 -20.33
C PRO A 452 -26.23 -6.15 -18.86
N PRO A 453 -26.44 -7.34 -18.26
CA PRO A 453 -25.87 -7.63 -16.96
C PRO A 453 -24.35 -7.45 -17.03
N SER A 454 -23.77 -6.73 -16.06
CA SER A 454 -22.32 -6.58 -15.89
C SER A 454 -21.60 -5.74 -16.96
N ILE A 455 -22.24 -4.66 -17.41
CA ILE A 455 -21.64 -3.70 -18.35
C ILE A 455 -20.35 -3.07 -17.80
N ASP A 456 -20.24 -2.94 -16.47
CA ASP A 456 -19.10 -2.40 -15.72
C ASP A 456 -17.79 -3.09 -16.09
N ARG A 457 -17.79 -4.42 -16.18
CA ARG A 457 -16.58 -5.21 -16.41
C ARG A 457 -16.02 -4.98 -17.81
N MET A 458 -16.88 -4.70 -18.78
CA MET A 458 -16.45 -4.33 -20.12
C MET A 458 -15.89 -2.91 -20.14
N PHE A 459 -16.55 -1.95 -19.49
CA PHE A 459 -16.05 -0.58 -19.41
C PHE A 459 -14.74 -0.50 -18.64
N TYR A 460 -14.60 -1.19 -17.52
CA TYR A 460 -13.33 -1.35 -16.79
C TYR A 460 -12.22 -1.87 -17.70
N ALA A 461 -12.45 -2.99 -18.43
CA ALA A 461 -11.46 -3.51 -19.36
C ALA A 461 -11.13 -2.53 -20.49
N LEU A 462 -12.13 -1.82 -21.02
CA LEU A 462 -11.97 -0.81 -22.06
C LEU A 462 -11.15 0.38 -21.56
N GLU A 463 -11.44 0.88 -20.36
CA GLU A 463 -10.77 2.01 -19.70
C GLU A 463 -9.30 1.69 -19.46
N MET A 464 -9.01 0.56 -18.78
CA MET A 464 -7.64 0.13 -18.50
C MET A 464 -6.82 -0.10 -19.77
N PHE A 465 -7.43 -0.61 -20.85
CA PHE A 465 -6.75 -0.70 -22.15
C PHE A 465 -6.52 0.67 -22.77
N CYS A 466 -7.53 1.53 -22.78
CA CYS A 466 -7.39 2.85 -23.37
C CYS A 466 -6.28 3.63 -22.69
N GLU A 467 -6.28 3.68 -21.35
CA GLU A 467 -5.33 4.46 -20.55
C GLU A 467 -3.88 4.04 -20.77
N ASN A 468 -3.62 2.73 -20.86
CA ASN A 468 -2.26 2.20 -20.89
C ASN A 468 -1.65 2.08 -22.31
N LEU A 469 -2.45 2.18 -23.38
CA LEU A 469 -1.96 1.99 -24.75
C LEU A 469 -1.15 3.16 -25.32
N ASN A 470 -1.20 4.33 -24.70
CA ASN A 470 -0.54 5.54 -25.18
C ASN A 470 -0.84 5.77 -26.70
N GLU A 471 0.18 6.03 -27.51
CA GLU A 471 0.05 6.27 -28.96
C GLU A 471 -0.52 5.07 -29.75
N SER A 472 -0.47 3.86 -29.18
CA SER A 472 -1.03 2.66 -29.83
C SER A 472 -2.55 2.70 -29.96
N LEU A 473 -3.23 3.57 -29.20
CA LEU A 473 -4.69 3.77 -29.28
C LEU A 473 -5.10 4.58 -30.53
N LEU A 474 -4.21 5.38 -31.11
CA LEU A 474 -4.55 6.35 -32.17
C LEU A 474 -5.26 5.76 -33.41
N PRO A 475 -4.90 4.57 -33.93
CA PRO A 475 -5.61 3.95 -35.05
C PRO A 475 -7.08 3.61 -34.73
N TYR A 476 -7.40 3.45 -33.46
CA TYR A 476 -8.68 2.97 -32.93
C TYR A 476 -9.56 4.10 -32.40
N LEU A 477 -8.93 5.22 -31.99
CA LEU A 477 -9.57 6.39 -31.38
C LEU A 477 -10.80 6.91 -32.15
N PRO A 478 -10.82 7.03 -33.49
CA PRO A 478 -12.00 7.54 -34.18
C PRO A 478 -13.26 6.68 -34.01
N ASN A 479 -13.10 5.35 -34.07
CA ASN A 479 -14.22 4.42 -33.90
C ASN A 479 -14.69 4.42 -32.43
N LEU A 480 -13.74 4.39 -31.49
CA LEU A 480 -14.04 4.48 -30.06
C LEU A 480 -14.88 5.73 -29.74
N MET A 481 -14.43 6.91 -30.15
CA MET A 481 -15.14 8.16 -29.89
C MET A 481 -16.50 8.21 -30.57
N GLU A 482 -16.65 7.67 -31.78
CA GLU A 482 -17.95 7.55 -32.45
C GLU A 482 -18.94 6.75 -31.61
N ARG A 483 -18.51 5.61 -31.04
CA ARG A 483 -19.33 4.74 -30.18
C ARG A 483 -19.65 5.38 -28.84
N LEU A 484 -18.67 5.95 -28.15
CA LEU A 484 -18.90 6.60 -26.85
C LEU A 484 -19.88 7.78 -26.98
N PHE A 485 -19.78 8.57 -28.06
CA PHE A 485 -20.77 9.63 -28.31
C PHE A 485 -22.17 9.13 -28.69
N GLU A 486 -22.28 7.95 -29.31
CA GLU A 486 -23.55 7.29 -29.59
C GLU A 486 -24.25 6.88 -28.28
N ILE A 487 -23.47 6.38 -27.31
CA ILE A 487 -23.96 5.96 -25.99
C ILE A 487 -24.36 7.15 -25.12
N LEU A 488 -23.62 8.27 -25.16
CA LEU A 488 -23.91 9.49 -24.39
C LEU A 488 -25.20 10.24 -24.81
N SER A 489 -26.00 9.67 -25.71
CA SER A 489 -27.30 10.23 -26.11
C SER A 489 -28.33 10.17 -24.96
N ALA A 490 -29.30 11.08 -24.95
CA ALA A 490 -30.26 11.25 -23.84
C ALA A 490 -31.21 10.05 -23.58
N ASP A 491 -31.16 9.01 -24.41
CA ASP A 491 -32.04 7.83 -24.33
C ASP A 491 -31.39 6.63 -23.57
N THR A 492 -30.17 6.79 -23.04
CA THR A 492 -29.43 5.74 -22.30
C THR A 492 -29.51 5.91 -20.77
N SER A 493 -29.31 4.82 -20.01
CA SER A 493 -29.35 4.85 -18.54
C SER A 493 -28.26 5.78 -17.97
N ILE A 494 -28.48 6.29 -16.76
CA ILE A 494 -27.51 7.16 -16.07
C ILE A 494 -26.17 6.44 -15.91
N HIS A 495 -26.21 5.21 -15.39
CA HIS A 495 -25.04 4.33 -15.19
C HIS A 495 -24.16 4.19 -16.44
N VAL A 496 -24.77 3.91 -17.60
CA VAL A 496 -24.01 3.71 -18.84
C VAL A 496 -23.41 5.03 -19.35
N ARG A 497 -24.07 6.16 -19.11
CA ARG A 497 -23.53 7.49 -19.45
C ARG A 497 -22.33 7.84 -18.58
N GLU A 498 -22.37 7.49 -17.30
CA GLU A 498 -21.26 7.66 -16.36
C GLU A 498 -20.02 6.89 -16.83
N LEU A 499 -20.16 5.57 -17.05
CA LEU A 499 -19.08 4.72 -17.59
C LEU A 499 -18.55 5.25 -18.93
N SER A 500 -19.42 5.78 -19.79
CA SER A 500 -19.00 6.35 -21.08
C SER A 500 -18.21 7.66 -20.92
N LEU A 501 -18.50 8.48 -19.91
CA LEU A 501 -17.70 9.67 -19.61
C LEU A 501 -16.32 9.26 -19.08
N SER A 502 -16.25 8.26 -18.19
CA SER A 502 -14.99 7.69 -17.69
C SER A 502 -14.11 7.16 -18.82
N ALA A 503 -14.68 6.37 -19.74
CA ALA A 503 -13.98 5.88 -20.93
C ALA A 503 -13.46 7.00 -21.85
N ILE A 504 -14.17 8.13 -21.97
CA ILE A 504 -13.65 9.31 -22.69
C ILE A 504 -12.45 9.91 -21.96
N GLY A 505 -12.51 10.01 -20.62
CA GLY A 505 -11.39 10.42 -19.78
C GLY A 505 -10.16 9.55 -20.02
N SER A 506 -10.30 8.23 -19.89
CA SER A 506 -9.22 7.25 -20.13
C SER A 506 -8.62 7.37 -21.55
N ALA A 507 -9.46 7.51 -22.58
CA ALA A 507 -9.00 7.71 -23.95
C ALA A 507 -8.28 9.05 -24.13
N ALA A 508 -8.70 10.11 -23.44
CA ALA A 508 -8.05 11.41 -23.45
C ALA A 508 -6.69 11.40 -22.74
N TYR A 509 -6.56 10.62 -21.67
CA TYR A 509 -5.30 10.42 -20.96
C TYR A 509 -4.23 9.83 -21.89
N ALA A 510 -4.56 8.75 -22.60
CA ALA A 510 -3.63 8.06 -23.48
C ALA A 510 -3.32 8.81 -24.79
N SER A 511 -4.34 9.43 -25.40
CA SER A 511 -4.19 10.07 -26.72
C SER A 511 -3.70 11.52 -26.67
N LYS A 512 -3.73 12.16 -25.49
CA LYS A 512 -3.22 13.51 -25.26
C LYS A 512 -3.75 14.53 -26.29
N GLU A 513 -2.88 15.28 -26.96
CA GLU A 513 -3.26 16.29 -27.97
C GLU A 513 -4.03 15.71 -29.16
N HIS A 514 -3.97 14.39 -29.42
CA HIS A 514 -4.77 13.78 -30.48
C HIS A 514 -6.29 13.78 -30.20
N MET A 515 -6.71 14.15 -28.98
CA MET A 515 -8.12 14.33 -28.62
C MET A 515 -8.73 15.65 -29.15
N LEU A 516 -7.91 16.59 -29.65
CA LEU A 516 -8.35 17.89 -30.18
C LEU A 516 -9.53 17.86 -31.15
N PRO A 517 -9.65 16.90 -32.11
CA PRO A 517 -10.79 16.83 -33.02
C PRO A 517 -12.14 16.62 -32.33
N TYR A 518 -12.14 16.10 -31.10
CA TYR A 518 -13.33 15.76 -30.32
C TYR A 518 -13.59 16.75 -29.18
N PHE A 519 -12.61 17.59 -28.85
CA PHE A 519 -12.59 18.47 -27.69
C PHE A 519 -13.83 19.36 -27.56
N GLU A 520 -14.21 20.09 -28.62
CA GLU A 520 -15.39 20.98 -28.58
C GLU A 520 -16.68 20.22 -28.23
N LYS A 521 -16.83 19.00 -28.77
CA LYS A 521 -18.00 18.16 -28.50
C LYS A 521 -17.97 17.62 -27.07
N ILE A 522 -16.82 17.18 -26.57
CA ILE A 522 -16.64 16.73 -25.18
C ILE A 522 -17.01 17.87 -24.24
N VAL A 523 -16.40 19.06 -24.40
CA VAL A 523 -16.69 20.24 -23.57
C VAL A 523 -18.17 20.62 -23.63
N SER A 524 -18.82 20.53 -24.79
CA SER A 524 -20.26 20.78 -24.89
C SER A 524 -21.10 19.80 -24.07
N ILE A 525 -20.73 18.52 -24.02
CA ILE A 525 -21.42 17.49 -23.22
C ILE A 525 -21.20 17.76 -21.73
N LEU A 526 -19.95 17.98 -21.32
CA LEU A 526 -19.60 18.25 -19.92
C LEU A 526 -20.32 19.49 -19.38
N ASN A 527 -20.46 20.55 -20.18
CA ASN A 527 -21.18 21.76 -19.76
C ASN A 527 -22.65 21.49 -19.37
N GLY A 528 -23.30 20.47 -19.94
CA GLY A 528 -24.65 20.07 -19.56
C GLY A 528 -24.75 19.60 -18.10
N TYR A 529 -23.72 18.92 -17.61
CA TYR A 529 -23.66 18.44 -16.22
C TYR A 529 -23.06 19.46 -15.26
N LEU A 530 -22.10 20.27 -15.74
CA LEU A 530 -21.38 21.25 -14.91
C LEU A 530 -22.18 22.54 -14.63
N THR A 531 -23.13 22.91 -15.50
CA THR A 531 -23.86 24.20 -15.36
C THR A 531 -25.29 24.05 -14.89
N GLU A 532 -25.93 22.91 -15.16
CA GLU A 532 -27.30 22.62 -14.73
C GLU A 532 -27.31 22.09 -13.30
N LYS A 533 -28.39 22.38 -12.57
CA LYS A 533 -28.57 21.83 -11.22
C LYS A 533 -28.89 20.35 -11.34
N GLN A 534 -28.06 19.51 -10.73
CA GLN A 534 -28.23 18.06 -10.74
C GLN A 534 -29.20 17.60 -9.65
N THR A 535 -29.83 16.45 -9.90
CA THR A 535 -30.60 15.68 -8.90
C THR A 535 -29.69 14.65 -8.25
N ASP A 536 -30.10 14.09 -7.12
CA ASP A 536 -29.37 13.01 -6.44
C ASP A 536 -29.05 11.85 -7.41
N GLU A 537 -29.99 11.47 -8.29
CA GLU A 537 -29.79 10.43 -9.31
C GLU A 537 -28.74 10.80 -10.38
N THR A 538 -28.51 12.08 -10.66
CA THR A 538 -27.59 12.53 -11.72
C THR A 538 -26.30 13.12 -11.17
N MET A 539 -26.08 13.04 -9.86
CA MET A 539 -24.89 13.54 -9.20
C MET A 539 -23.63 12.79 -9.64
N CYS A 540 -23.71 11.46 -9.86
CA CYS A 540 -22.61 10.67 -10.39
C CYS A 540 -22.12 11.17 -11.77
N LEU A 541 -23.03 11.64 -12.63
CA LEU A 541 -22.67 12.26 -13.92
C LEU A 541 -21.95 13.61 -13.73
N GLN A 542 -22.24 14.34 -12.64
CA GLN A 542 -21.56 15.58 -12.32
C GLN A 542 -20.13 15.32 -11.86
N ILE A 543 -19.97 14.36 -10.94
CA ILE A 543 -18.68 13.88 -10.42
C ILE A 543 -17.80 13.47 -11.61
N GLN A 544 -18.28 12.52 -12.42
CA GLN A 544 -17.55 12.04 -13.59
C GLN A 544 -17.26 13.13 -14.63
N ALA A 545 -18.16 14.12 -14.78
CA ALA A 545 -17.92 15.25 -15.69
C ALA A 545 -16.82 16.19 -15.19
N VAL A 546 -16.68 16.37 -13.87
CA VAL A 546 -15.59 17.11 -13.24
C VAL A 546 -14.26 16.38 -13.44
N ASP A 547 -14.22 15.07 -13.20
CA ASP A 547 -13.02 14.25 -13.41
C ASP A 547 -12.57 14.26 -14.86
N THR A 548 -13.50 14.05 -15.79
CA THR A 548 -13.21 14.08 -17.23
C THR A 548 -12.67 15.46 -17.65
N LEU A 549 -13.19 16.56 -17.07
CA LEU A 549 -12.66 17.90 -17.33
C LEU A 549 -11.23 18.05 -16.79
N GLY A 550 -10.92 17.50 -15.61
CA GLY A 550 -9.59 17.47 -15.03
C GLY A 550 -8.59 16.74 -15.92
N VAL A 551 -8.93 15.53 -16.38
CA VAL A 551 -8.10 14.76 -17.31
C VAL A 551 -7.83 15.53 -18.60
N ILE A 552 -8.86 16.13 -19.21
CA ILE A 552 -8.72 16.94 -20.42
C ILE A 552 -7.82 18.16 -20.18
N ALA A 553 -7.91 18.80 -19.00
CA ALA A 553 -7.05 19.92 -18.64
C ALA A 553 -5.57 19.53 -18.60
N ARG A 554 -5.26 18.31 -18.14
CA ARG A 554 -3.89 17.77 -18.08
C ARG A 554 -3.35 17.37 -19.44
N THR A 555 -4.18 16.81 -20.33
CA THR A 555 -3.69 16.01 -21.45
C THR A 555 -3.75 16.70 -22.80
N ILE A 556 -4.60 17.70 -22.98
CA ILE A 556 -4.84 18.32 -24.30
C ILE A 556 -3.86 19.45 -24.66
N GLY A 557 -2.88 19.70 -23.79
CA GLY A 557 -1.86 20.74 -23.97
C GLY A 557 -2.27 22.10 -23.40
N ASN A 558 -1.31 22.77 -22.76
CA ASN A 558 -1.54 24.03 -22.03
C ASN A 558 -2.15 25.13 -22.91
N GLU A 559 -1.70 25.27 -24.16
CA GLU A 559 -2.18 26.31 -25.07
C GLU A 559 -3.65 26.11 -25.47
N HIS A 560 -4.09 24.85 -25.56
CA HIS A 560 -5.44 24.50 -25.99
C HIS A 560 -6.45 24.60 -24.86
N PHE A 561 -6.06 24.25 -23.62
CA PHE A 561 -6.94 24.36 -22.46
C PHE A 561 -6.96 25.76 -21.81
N ALA A 562 -5.90 26.57 -21.98
CA ALA A 562 -5.80 27.90 -21.38
C ALA A 562 -7.06 28.80 -21.54
N PRO A 563 -7.77 28.83 -22.69
CA PRO A 563 -9.01 29.61 -22.83
C PRO A 563 -10.15 29.18 -21.90
N LEU A 564 -10.15 27.94 -21.42
CA LEU A 564 -11.15 27.40 -20.49
C LEU A 564 -10.69 27.44 -19.04
N ALA A 565 -9.39 27.53 -18.77
CA ALA A 565 -8.80 27.33 -17.45
C ALA A 565 -9.43 28.22 -16.35
N THR A 566 -9.53 29.53 -16.57
CA THR A 566 -10.17 30.45 -15.61
C THR A 566 -11.62 30.09 -15.34
N ARG A 567 -12.38 29.76 -16.38
CA ARG A 567 -13.80 29.40 -16.26
C ARG A 567 -13.97 28.09 -15.51
N SER A 568 -13.14 27.09 -15.78
CA SER A 568 -13.13 25.81 -15.07
C SER A 568 -12.78 25.98 -13.59
N LEU A 569 -11.81 26.84 -13.27
CA LEU A 569 -11.43 27.17 -11.90
C LEU A 569 -12.59 27.84 -11.14
N GLU A 570 -13.24 28.83 -11.75
CA GLU A 570 -14.41 29.50 -11.17
C GLU A 570 -15.57 28.52 -10.94
N PHE A 571 -15.77 27.55 -11.84
CA PHE A 571 -16.77 26.50 -11.66
C PHE A 571 -16.43 25.58 -10.49
N GLY A 572 -15.21 25.06 -10.41
CA GLY A 572 -14.79 24.22 -9.29
C GLY A 572 -14.96 24.95 -7.95
N LEU A 573 -14.54 26.21 -7.86
CA LEU A 573 -14.73 27.05 -6.66
C LEU A 573 -16.20 27.28 -6.29
N LYS A 574 -17.09 27.33 -7.29
CA LYS A 574 -18.52 27.46 -7.04
C LYS A 574 -19.09 26.15 -6.51
N LEU A 575 -18.79 25.02 -7.15
CA LEU A 575 -19.27 23.70 -6.72
C LEU A 575 -18.77 23.36 -5.31
N LEU A 576 -17.50 23.65 -5.01
CA LEU A 576 -16.90 23.41 -3.70
C LEU A 576 -17.65 24.12 -2.55
N LYS A 577 -18.18 25.31 -2.82
CA LYS A 577 -18.97 26.07 -1.83
C LYS A 577 -20.38 25.54 -1.64
N GLU A 578 -20.92 24.85 -2.65
CA GLU A 578 -22.31 24.44 -2.71
C GLU A 578 -22.51 22.97 -2.30
N THR A 579 -21.44 22.17 -2.25
CA THR A 579 -21.48 20.73 -1.97
C THR A 579 -20.91 20.35 -0.59
N GLU A 580 -21.54 19.36 0.03
CA GLU A 580 -21.03 18.61 1.18
C GLU A 580 -20.75 17.14 0.82
N ASP A 581 -20.95 16.76 -0.45
CA ASP A 581 -20.73 15.40 -0.93
C ASP A 581 -19.23 15.11 -1.10
N PRO A 582 -18.68 14.06 -0.45
CA PRO A 582 -17.24 13.78 -0.47
C PRO A 582 -16.72 13.38 -1.85
N ASP A 583 -17.50 12.62 -2.64
CA ASP A 583 -17.10 12.20 -3.99
C ASP A 583 -16.99 13.39 -4.96
N LEU A 584 -17.91 14.35 -4.86
CA LEU A 584 -17.82 15.58 -5.64
C LEU A 584 -16.66 16.46 -5.17
N ARG A 585 -16.37 16.54 -3.86
CA ARG A 585 -15.20 17.29 -3.35
C ARG A 585 -13.89 16.69 -3.82
N LYS A 586 -13.74 15.36 -3.74
CA LYS A 586 -12.63 14.59 -4.31
C LYS A 586 -12.38 15.00 -5.77
N SER A 587 -13.41 14.89 -6.61
CA SER A 587 -13.33 15.26 -8.03
C SER A 587 -12.89 16.72 -8.25
N ILE A 588 -13.40 17.65 -7.43
CA ILE A 588 -13.06 19.07 -7.51
C ILE A 588 -11.59 19.32 -7.12
N TYR A 589 -11.06 18.64 -6.11
CA TYR A 589 -9.64 18.73 -5.74
C TYR A 589 -8.75 18.23 -6.88
N GLY A 590 -9.09 17.10 -7.51
CA GLY A 590 -8.40 16.61 -8.71
C GLY A 590 -8.48 17.57 -9.90
N LEU A 591 -9.61 18.26 -10.07
CA LEU A 591 -9.75 19.34 -11.07
C LEU A 591 -8.80 20.52 -10.76
N PHE A 592 -8.68 20.95 -9.50
CA PHE A 592 -7.76 22.03 -9.14
C PHE A 592 -6.29 21.65 -9.34
N ALA A 593 -5.91 20.43 -8.97
CA ALA A 593 -4.59 19.87 -9.25
C ALA A 593 -4.30 19.93 -10.76
N SER A 594 -5.24 19.46 -11.57
CA SER A 594 -5.17 19.50 -13.04
C SER A 594 -5.02 20.91 -13.61
N ILE A 595 -5.83 21.86 -13.16
CA ILE A 595 -5.79 23.26 -13.61
C ILE A 595 -4.46 23.94 -13.23
N SER A 596 -3.85 23.55 -12.11
CA SER A 596 -2.57 24.11 -11.66
C SER A 596 -1.44 23.89 -12.68
N THR A 597 -1.48 22.78 -13.43
CA THR A 597 -0.50 22.47 -14.49
C THR A 597 -0.55 23.48 -15.64
N VAL A 598 -1.75 24.01 -15.94
CA VAL A 598 -2.02 24.95 -17.02
C VAL A 598 -1.83 26.40 -16.55
N MET A 599 -2.48 26.79 -15.45
CA MET A 599 -2.48 28.17 -14.95
C MET A 599 -1.21 28.55 -14.21
N LYS A 600 -0.55 27.58 -13.56
CA LYS A 600 0.66 27.78 -12.76
C LYS A 600 0.48 28.97 -11.79
N LYS A 601 1.38 29.95 -11.84
CA LYS A 601 1.37 31.15 -10.98
C LYS A 601 0.08 32.00 -11.10
N GLU A 602 -0.67 31.89 -12.20
CA GLU A 602 -1.93 32.65 -12.38
C GLU A 602 -3.05 32.18 -11.44
N MET A 603 -2.93 30.98 -10.85
CA MET A 603 -3.88 30.43 -9.89
C MET A 603 -3.84 31.12 -8.51
N ALA A 604 -2.85 31.99 -8.26
CA ALA A 604 -2.57 32.60 -6.97
C ALA A 604 -3.79 33.23 -6.27
N MET A 605 -4.71 33.83 -7.04
CA MET A 605 -5.90 34.49 -6.48
C MET A 605 -6.94 33.51 -5.93
N ALA A 606 -6.96 32.27 -6.40
CA ALA A 606 -7.87 31.22 -5.94
C ALA A 606 -7.30 30.42 -4.76
N LEU A 607 -5.97 30.39 -4.59
CA LEU A 607 -5.29 29.60 -3.57
C LEU A 607 -5.84 29.82 -2.15
N PRO A 608 -6.09 31.05 -1.64
CA PRO A 608 -6.59 31.21 -0.27
C PRO A 608 -7.85 30.37 0.03
N GLN A 609 -8.76 30.32 -0.94
CA GLN A 609 -10.01 29.59 -0.82
C GLN A 609 -9.80 28.08 -0.97
N ILE A 610 -9.02 27.65 -1.95
CA ILE A 610 -8.72 26.22 -2.15
C ILE A 610 -8.05 25.64 -0.91
N MET A 611 -7.09 26.38 -0.34
CA MET A 611 -6.38 25.98 0.87
C MET A 611 -7.30 25.88 2.09
N GLU A 612 -8.29 26.77 2.23
CA GLU A 612 -9.25 26.72 3.34
C GLU A 612 -10.05 25.41 3.33
N TYR A 613 -10.62 25.04 2.19
CA TYR A 613 -11.39 23.80 2.05
C TYR A 613 -10.51 22.55 2.11
N ALA A 614 -9.39 22.52 1.38
CA ALA A 614 -8.52 21.35 1.36
C ALA A 614 -7.96 21.03 2.75
N ILE A 615 -7.54 22.04 3.52
CA ILE A 615 -7.08 21.83 4.91
C ILE A 615 -8.24 21.35 5.80
N THR A 616 -9.47 21.82 5.58
CA THR A 616 -10.64 21.34 6.31
C THR A 616 -10.89 19.86 6.04
N SER A 617 -10.85 19.42 4.77
CA SER A 617 -10.97 18.00 4.40
C SER A 617 -9.84 17.15 4.98
N ILE A 618 -8.60 17.67 5.00
CA ILE A 618 -7.43 17.03 5.63
C ILE A 618 -7.64 16.84 7.14
N GLN A 619 -8.19 17.85 7.83
CA GLN A 619 -8.46 17.82 9.27
C GLN A 619 -9.73 17.07 9.67
N SER A 620 -10.64 16.81 8.72
CA SER A 620 -11.95 16.23 9.01
C SER A 620 -11.84 14.81 9.57
N SER A 621 -12.67 14.52 10.58
CA SER A 621 -12.93 13.18 11.09
C SER A 621 -14.32 12.67 10.66
N GLU A 622 -14.96 13.32 9.70
CA GLU A 622 -16.22 12.86 9.11
C GLU A 622 -16.04 11.50 8.44
N GLY A 623 -17.11 10.71 8.41
CA GLY A 623 -17.05 9.31 7.99
C GLY A 623 -16.51 8.35 9.05
N ILE A 624 -15.90 8.84 10.14
CA ILE A 624 -15.45 7.99 11.26
C ILE A 624 -16.49 8.00 12.37
N VAL A 625 -17.14 6.86 12.57
CA VAL A 625 -18.14 6.65 13.62
C VAL A 625 -17.57 5.70 14.67
N PRO A 626 -17.24 6.16 15.89
CA PRO A 626 -16.84 5.27 16.96
C PRO A 626 -18.03 4.43 17.42
N HIS A 627 -17.86 3.11 17.43
CA HIS A 627 -18.75 2.16 18.07
C HIS A 627 -18.30 2.00 19.50
N PHE A 628 -19.15 2.36 20.44
CA PHE A 628 -18.92 2.10 21.84
C PHE A 628 -19.37 0.67 22.16
N LYS A 629 -18.72 0.01 23.13
CA LYS A 629 -19.12 -1.34 23.56
C LYS A 629 -20.62 -1.34 23.86
N GLU A 630 -21.41 -2.14 23.13
CA GLU A 630 -22.87 -2.18 23.23
C GLU A 630 -23.32 -2.71 24.60
N ASP A 631 -23.33 -1.81 25.57
CA ASP A 631 -24.24 -1.78 26.72
C ASP A 631 -24.00 -0.42 27.42
N GLU A 632 -24.99 0.48 27.35
CA GLU A 632 -25.24 1.62 28.27
C GLU A 632 -25.13 3.10 27.77
N THR A 633 -25.16 3.42 26.48
CA THR A 633 -25.15 4.84 26.03
C THR A 633 -26.52 5.49 25.85
N ILE A 634 -27.64 4.76 25.90
CA ILE A 634 -28.98 5.39 25.70
C ILE A 634 -29.54 6.10 26.95
N ALA A 635 -28.88 6.05 28.10
CA ALA A 635 -29.36 6.80 29.27
C ALA A 635 -28.22 7.26 30.17
N PHE A 636 -28.45 8.40 30.84
CA PHE A 636 -27.69 8.96 31.97
C PHE A 636 -26.71 10.12 31.67
N PRO A 637 -27.24 11.33 31.38
CA PRO A 637 -26.50 12.61 31.43
C PRO A 637 -26.07 13.00 32.86
N ILE A 638 -25.90 12.06 33.79
CA ILE A 638 -25.80 12.33 35.23
C ILE A 638 -24.46 12.94 35.63
N TYR A 639 -23.40 12.66 34.87
CA TYR A 639 -22.02 12.92 35.26
C TYR A 639 -21.31 14.06 34.48
N GLU A 640 -21.89 14.57 33.39
CA GLU A 640 -21.32 15.69 32.59
C GLU A 640 -21.21 17.02 33.37
N ASP A 641 -22.09 17.26 34.35
CA ASP A 641 -22.12 18.51 35.17
C ASP A 641 -21.41 18.37 36.54
N LEU A 642 -20.77 17.23 36.83
CA LEU A 642 -20.07 17.00 38.11
C LEU A 642 -18.54 17.10 37.98
N SER A 643 -18.01 17.30 36.77
CA SER A 643 -16.65 17.78 36.55
C SER A 643 -16.58 19.24 37.00
N ASP A 644 -15.77 19.51 38.03
CA ASP A 644 -15.52 20.87 38.51
C ASP A 644 -14.98 21.74 37.35
N GLU A 645 -15.62 22.89 37.08
CA GLU A 645 -15.21 23.93 36.10
C GLU A 645 -13.88 24.63 36.47
N ASN A 646 -13.00 24.00 37.26
CA ASN A 646 -11.68 24.54 37.62
C ASN A 646 -10.60 23.58 37.14
N GLU A 647 -10.31 23.61 35.84
CA GLU A 647 -9.02 23.21 35.28
C GLU A 647 -7.97 24.21 35.78
N ASP A 648 -7.40 23.94 36.96
CA ASP A 648 -6.10 24.51 37.31
C ASP A 648 -5.05 23.82 36.42
N GLU A 649 -4.31 24.64 35.66
CA GLU A 649 -3.18 24.34 34.77
C GLU A 649 -2.56 22.94 34.95
N GLU A 650 -2.80 22.05 33.98
CA GLU A 650 -2.08 20.79 33.87
C GLU A 650 -0.61 21.03 33.52
N ASP A 651 0.25 20.60 34.44
CA ASP A 651 1.70 20.54 34.30
C ASP A 651 2.05 19.41 33.31
N ILE A 652 2.48 19.78 32.10
CA ILE A 652 2.68 18.92 30.91
C ILE A 652 3.74 17.81 31.12
N GLU A 653 4.41 17.73 32.27
CA GLU A 653 5.46 16.74 32.52
C GLU A 653 5.02 15.47 33.29
N ASN A 654 3.76 15.33 33.71
CA ASN A 654 3.26 14.08 34.33
C ASN A 654 1.83 13.70 33.91
N THR A 655 1.53 13.73 32.61
CA THR A 655 0.31 13.09 32.09
C THR A 655 0.54 11.58 32.03
N ASP A 656 0.20 10.88 33.11
CA ASP A 656 -0.32 9.52 32.94
C ASP A 656 -1.49 9.63 31.97
N ASN A 657 -1.39 8.97 30.82
CA ASN A 657 -2.40 8.92 29.77
C ASN A 657 -3.82 8.76 30.38
N GLU A 658 -4.62 9.83 30.49
CA GLU A 658 -6.00 9.70 30.94
C GLU A 658 -6.86 9.23 29.77
N ASP A 659 -7.06 7.91 29.76
CA ASP A 659 -8.01 7.09 29.01
C ASP A 659 -9.41 7.72 28.84
N ASP A 660 -9.62 8.57 27.83
CA ASP A 660 -10.95 8.86 27.31
C ASP A 660 -11.37 7.88 26.18
N ASP A 661 -10.48 6.94 25.79
CA ASP A 661 -10.71 5.94 24.70
C ASP A 661 -11.20 4.55 25.18
N ASP A 662 -11.24 4.27 26.48
CA ASP A 662 -11.55 2.93 27.04
C ASP A 662 -12.95 2.36 26.68
N ASP A 663 -13.89 3.23 26.28
CA ASP A 663 -15.28 2.86 25.97
C ASP A 663 -15.53 2.57 24.47
N VAL A 664 -14.56 2.86 23.58
CA VAL A 664 -14.69 2.61 22.13
C VAL A 664 -14.34 1.14 21.82
N ALA A 665 -15.31 0.39 21.29
CA ALA A 665 -15.15 -1.00 20.83
C ALA A 665 -14.55 -1.11 19.43
N GLY A 666 -14.69 -0.08 18.60
CA GLY A 666 -14.19 -0.05 17.24
C GLY A 666 -14.67 1.20 16.51
N TYR A 667 -14.33 1.31 15.23
CA TYR A 667 -14.74 2.43 14.38
C TYR A 667 -15.38 1.88 13.09
N SER A 668 -16.50 2.45 12.67
CA SER A 668 -16.92 2.39 11.27
C SER A 668 -16.27 3.55 10.54
N VAL A 669 -15.69 3.27 9.38
CA VAL A 669 -15.08 4.27 8.50
C VAL A 669 -15.77 4.23 7.16
N GLU A 670 -16.25 5.38 6.71
CA GLU A 670 -16.84 5.57 5.38
C GLU A 670 -15.75 5.94 4.38
N ASN A 671 -15.52 5.07 3.39
CA ASN A 671 -14.39 5.18 2.45
C ASN A 671 -14.39 6.49 1.66
N ALA A 672 -15.56 7.02 1.28
CA ALA A 672 -15.66 8.24 0.46
C ALA A 672 -14.97 9.45 1.11
N TYR A 673 -15.06 9.60 2.44
CA TYR A 673 -14.38 10.69 3.17
C TYR A 673 -12.86 10.47 3.27
N ILE A 674 -12.41 9.21 3.28
CA ILE A 674 -10.99 8.87 3.24
C ILE A 674 -10.42 9.17 1.85
N GLU A 675 -11.13 8.81 0.78
CA GLU A 675 -10.75 9.14 -0.60
C GLU A 675 -10.73 10.65 -0.85
N GLU A 676 -11.70 11.41 -0.33
CA GLU A 676 -11.67 12.88 -0.37
C GLU A 676 -10.41 13.44 0.31
N LYS A 677 -10.07 12.90 1.49
CA LYS A 677 -8.89 13.31 2.25
C LYS A 677 -7.61 13.01 1.49
N GLU A 678 -7.49 11.82 0.91
CA GLU A 678 -6.36 11.43 0.08
C GLU A 678 -6.18 12.39 -1.11
N GLU A 679 -7.24 12.62 -1.87
CA GLU A 679 -7.20 13.49 -3.05
C GLU A 679 -6.92 14.95 -2.66
N ALA A 680 -7.39 15.42 -1.50
CA ALA A 680 -7.02 16.74 -1.00
C ALA A 680 -5.51 16.85 -0.73
N ILE A 681 -4.87 15.81 -0.15
CA ILE A 681 -3.42 15.77 0.08
C ILE A 681 -2.68 15.80 -1.27
N MET A 682 -3.10 14.97 -2.22
CA MET A 682 -2.49 14.87 -3.56
C MET A 682 -2.68 16.15 -4.38
N ALA A 683 -3.83 16.80 -4.28
CA ALA A 683 -4.06 18.09 -4.90
C ALA A 683 -3.14 19.17 -4.33
N LEU A 684 -2.91 19.20 -3.00
CA LEU A 684 -1.96 20.16 -2.41
C LEU A 684 -0.51 19.90 -2.85
N LYS A 685 -0.10 18.63 -2.97
CA LYS A 685 1.20 18.24 -3.54
C LYS A 685 1.39 18.85 -4.94
N GLU A 686 0.45 18.61 -5.85
CA GLU A 686 0.54 19.09 -7.23
C GLU A 686 0.42 20.62 -7.35
N ILE A 687 -0.53 21.23 -6.64
CA ILE A 687 -0.68 22.69 -6.63
C ILE A 687 0.61 23.34 -6.14
N ALA A 688 1.27 22.80 -5.11
CA ALA A 688 2.57 23.29 -4.65
C ALA A 688 3.65 23.13 -5.74
N GLN A 689 3.69 22.00 -6.42
CA GLN A 689 4.66 21.72 -7.48
C GLN A 689 4.56 22.73 -8.65
N TYR A 690 3.35 23.03 -9.12
CA TYR A 690 3.15 23.82 -10.35
C TYR A 690 2.95 25.33 -10.12
N THR A 691 2.46 25.74 -8.96
CA THR A 691 2.26 27.18 -8.66
C THR A 691 3.48 27.84 -8.01
N GLU A 692 4.45 27.04 -7.54
CA GLU A 692 5.75 27.46 -7.02
C GLU A 692 5.66 28.60 -5.99
N GLU A 693 6.18 29.79 -6.33
CA GLU A 693 6.23 30.98 -5.47
C GLU A 693 4.85 31.39 -4.94
N ALA A 694 3.77 31.11 -5.69
CA ALA A 694 2.42 31.44 -5.28
C ALA A 694 1.93 30.57 -4.10
N PHE A 695 2.49 29.37 -3.92
CA PHE A 695 2.13 28.46 -2.83
C PHE A 695 2.91 28.73 -1.54
N LEU A 696 4.00 29.50 -1.59
CA LEU A 696 4.88 29.74 -0.43
C LEU A 696 4.15 30.19 0.85
N PRO A 697 3.12 31.04 0.81
CA PRO A 697 2.39 31.43 2.02
C PRO A 697 1.68 30.28 2.74
N TYR A 698 1.46 29.16 2.06
CA TYR A 698 0.72 28.01 2.58
C TYR A 698 1.62 26.80 2.89
N LEU A 699 2.84 26.79 2.35
CA LEU A 699 3.73 25.62 2.36
C LEU A 699 4.02 25.08 3.77
N GLU A 700 4.34 25.94 4.74
CA GLU A 700 4.62 25.51 6.12
C GLU A 700 3.37 24.91 6.79
N LYS A 701 2.21 25.56 6.66
CA LYS A 701 0.94 25.05 7.21
C LYS A 701 0.55 23.72 6.56
N SER A 702 0.65 23.59 5.24
CA SER A 702 0.36 22.34 4.54
C SER A 702 1.27 21.21 4.99
N PHE A 703 2.56 21.48 5.18
CA PHE A 703 3.51 20.51 5.73
C PHE A 703 3.10 20.07 7.14
N GLU A 704 2.78 21.01 8.04
CA GLU A 704 2.40 20.70 9.42
C GLU A 704 1.11 19.88 9.51
N GLU A 705 0.08 20.20 8.73
CA GLU A 705 -1.18 19.47 8.74
C GLU A 705 -1.05 18.07 8.14
N ILE A 706 -0.32 17.92 7.02
CA ILE A 706 -0.11 16.61 6.39
C ILE A 706 0.85 15.75 7.23
N PHE A 707 1.82 16.34 7.92
CA PHE A 707 2.70 15.60 8.83
C PHE A 707 1.95 14.96 10.01
N LYS A 708 0.75 15.43 10.37
CA LYS A 708 -0.07 14.75 11.39
C LYS A 708 -0.65 13.42 10.88
N LEU A 709 -0.70 13.23 9.56
CA LEU A 709 -1.31 12.06 8.91
C LEU A 709 -0.33 10.95 8.53
N VAL A 710 0.99 11.11 8.76
CA VAL A 710 1.96 10.05 8.40
C VAL A 710 1.83 8.77 9.25
N ASN A 711 1.07 8.81 10.35
CA ASN A 711 0.70 7.66 11.18
C ASN A 711 -0.79 7.31 11.08
N TYR A 712 -1.49 7.79 10.06
CA TYR A 712 -2.91 7.53 9.91
C TYR A 712 -3.18 6.01 9.73
N PRO A 713 -4.30 5.46 10.23
CA PRO A 713 -4.53 4.00 10.21
C PRO A 713 -4.56 3.38 8.80
N GLN A 714 -5.10 4.09 7.82
CA GLN A 714 -5.20 3.64 6.43
C GLN A 714 -3.89 3.89 5.67
N GLU A 715 -3.42 2.89 4.93
CA GLU A 715 -2.13 2.94 4.21
C GLU A 715 -2.10 4.01 3.10
N ASP A 716 -3.21 4.24 2.40
CA ASP A 716 -3.27 5.19 1.29
C ASP A 716 -3.06 6.64 1.76
N ILE A 717 -3.59 6.99 2.93
CA ILE A 717 -3.32 8.29 3.55
C ILE A 717 -1.86 8.43 3.95
N ARG A 718 -1.23 7.37 4.49
CA ARG A 718 0.21 7.40 4.82
C ARG A 718 1.06 7.61 3.57
N LYS A 719 0.76 6.89 2.47
CA LYS A 719 1.43 7.05 1.17
C LYS A 719 1.27 8.46 0.61
N ALA A 720 0.03 8.97 0.51
CA ALA A 720 -0.25 10.32 0.02
C ALA A 720 0.48 11.39 0.86
N ALA A 721 0.50 11.22 2.20
CA ALA A 721 1.24 12.11 3.09
C ALA A 721 2.75 12.09 2.82
N ILE A 722 3.37 10.92 2.64
CA ILE A 722 4.80 10.80 2.27
C ILE A 722 5.08 11.56 0.98
N GLU A 723 4.28 11.36 -0.06
CA GLU A 723 4.48 11.99 -1.36
C GLU A 723 4.33 13.52 -1.31
N ALA A 724 3.33 14.03 -0.58
CA ALA A 724 3.13 15.46 -0.41
C ALA A 724 4.26 16.10 0.40
N LEU A 725 4.70 15.48 1.50
CA LEU A 725 5.80 15.97 2.33
C LEU A 725 7.14 15.99 1.58
N LEU A 726 7.40 14.95 0.76
CA LEU A 726 8.52 14.91 -0.18
C LEU A 726 8.48 16.11 -1.11
N GLN A 727 7.35 16.34 -1.77
CA GLN A 727 7.19 17.44 -2.71
C GLN A 727 7.39 18.80 -2.00
N PHE A 728 6.84 18.97 -0.80
CA PHE A 728 7.06 20.20 -0.02
C PHE A 728 8.52 20.44 0.35
N CYS A 729 9.29 19.39 0.66
CA CYS A 729 10.75 19.50 0.85
C CYS A 729 11.44 20.00 -0.43
N ILE A 730 11.04 19.48 -1.60
CA ILE A 730 11.55 19.96 -2.90
C ILE A 730 11.13 21.43 -3.13
N ASN A 731 9.91 21.82 -2.74
CA ASN A 731 9.48 23.21 -2.83
C ASN A 731 10.30 24.13 -1.91
N PHE A 732 10.62 23.72 -0.68
CA PHE A 732 11.50 24.49 0.21
C PHE A 732 12.91 24.64 -0.37
N SER A 733 13.45 23.61 -1.04
CA SER A 733 14.79 23.67 -1.64
C SER A 733 14.90 24.66 -2.80
N LYS A 734 13.76 24.97 -3.46
CA LYS A 734 13.68 25.97 -4.54
C LYS A 734 13.63 27.42 -4.02
N ILE A 735 13.42 27.64 -2.72
CA ILE A 735 13.43 28.98 -2.13
C ILE A 735 14.88 29.43 -1.93
N ASN A 736 15.38 30.24 -2.87
CA ASN A 736 16.76 30.75 -2.88
C ASN A 736 17.01 31.86 -1.84
N SER A 737 16.77 31.59 -0.56
CA SER A 737 17.07 32.47 0.58
C SER A 737 17.61 31.69 1.78
N ASN A 738 18.20 32.39 2.76
CA ASN A 738 18.66 31.77 3.99
C ASN A 738 17.48 31.20 4.79
N GLU A 739 16.36 31.92 4.81
CA GLU A 739 15.11 31.50 5.44
C GLU A 739 14.57 30.23 4.77
N GLY A 740 14.57 30.17 3.43
CA GLY A 740 14.17 28.98 2.67
C GLY A 740 15.02 27.76 2.98
N ARG A 741 16.35 27.93 3.03
CA ARG A 741 17.28 26.87 3.45
C ARG A 741 17.03 26.43 4.91
N GLN A 742 16.72 27.35 5.82
CA GLN A 742 16.39 27.01 7.20
C GLN A 742 15.08 26.22 7.30
N SER A 743 14.04 26.62 6.57
CA SER A 743 12.76 25.90 6.50
C SER A 743 12.94 24.49 5.93
N LEU A 744 13.74 24.34 4.86
CA LEU A 744 14.12 23.04 4.32
C LEU A 744 14.79 22.15 5.39
N LEU A 745 15.80 22.67 6.08
CA LEU A 745 16.52 21.89 7.09
C LEU A 745 15.62 21.53 8.28
N LYS A 746 14.69 22.41 8.68
CA LYS A 746 13.66 22.12 9.70
C LYS A 746 12.74 20.99 9.23
N ALA A 747 12.21 21.05 8.01
CA ALA A 747 11.37 20.01 7.44
C ALA A 747 12.09 18.65 7.36
N LEU A 748 13.32 18.63 6.85
CA LEU A 748 14.14 17.43 6.77
C LEU A 748 14.44 16.84 8.15
N SER A 749 14.62 17.68 9.19
CA SER A 749 14.95 17.23 10.55
C SER A 749 13.86 16.38 11.21
N VAL A 750 12.62 16.49 10.75
CA VAL A 750 11.49 15.66 11.21
C VAL A 750 11.13 14.58 10.19
N PHE A 751 11.20 14.90 8.90
CA PHE A 751 10.75 13.99 7.84
C PHE A 751 11.73 12.83 7.60
N VAL A 752 13.04 13.07 7.60
CA VAL A 752 14.03 11.99 7.38
C VAL A 752 13.97 10.92 8.48
N PRO A 753 13.94 11.25 9.78
CA PRO A 753 13.72 10.27 10.83
C PRO A 753 12.35 9.59 10.72
N LYS A 754 11.30 10.33 10.34
CA LYS A 754 9.96 9.76 10.21
C LYS A 754 9.87 8.71 9.10
N LEU A 755 10.49 8.96 7.94
CA LEU A 755 10.64 7.96 6.89
C LEU A 755 11.38 6.71 7.40
N SER A 756 12.39 6.88 8.26
CA SER A 756 13.13 5.75 8.83
C SER A 756 12.26 4.88 9.73
N GLU A 757 11.42 5.52 10.54
CA GLU A 757 10.43 4.84 11.37
C GLU A 757 9.46 4.03 10.50
N LEU A 758 8.85 4.67 9.49
CA LEU A 758 7.86 4.03 8.61
C LEU A 758 8.47 2.85 7.82
N ILE A 759 9.64 3.02 7.20
CA ILE A 759 10.28 1.94 6.42
C ILE A 759 10.58 0.71 7.30
N ARG A 760 10.93 0.92 8.57
CA ARG A 760 11.35 -0.15 9.47
C ARG A 760 10.20 -0.80 10.22
N LEU A 761 9.18 -0.02 10.59
CA LEU A 761 8.16 -0.40 11.57
C LEU A 761 6.74 -0.47 11.00
N ASP A 762 6.48 0.00 9.77
CA ASP A 762 5.16 -0.17 9.15
C ASP A 762 4.98 -1.64 8.71
N ASP A 763 3.76 -2.15 8.87
CA ASP A 763 3.37 -3.50 8.48
C ASP A 763 3.12 -3.59 6.96
N GLU A 764 2.77 -2.47 6.33
CA GLU A 764 2.44 -2.42 4.92
C GLU A 764 3.67 -2.13 4.05
N ARG A 765 3.90 -3.04 3.08
CA ARG A 765 5.09 -3.01 2.22
C ARG A 765 5.09 -1.80 1.28
N THR A 766 3.91 -1.43 0.78
CA THR A 766 3.66 -0.27 -0.08
C THR A 766 4.10 1.04 0.59
N VAL A 767 3.84 1.20 1.88
CA VAL A 767 4.28 2.37 2.67
C VAL A 767 5.80 2.40 2.81
N ALA A 768 6.43 1.26 3.08
CA ALA A 768 7.89 1.16 3.15
C ALA A 768 8.55 1.47 1.79
N ILE A 769 7.95 1.03 0.68
CA ILE A 769 8.37 1.38 -0.69
C ILE A 769 8.27 2.89 -0.90
N SER A 770 7.13 3.52 -0.61
CA SER A 770 6.96 4.98 -0.73
C SER A 770 7.98 5.75 0.10
N GLY A 771 8.34 5.23 1.27
CA GLY A 771 9.38 5.84 2.11
C GLY A 771 10.79 5.76 1.50
N LEU A 772 11.15 4.63 0.89
CA LEU A 772 12.42 4.45 0.18
C LEU A 772 12.48 5.32 -1.09
N ASP A 773 11.38 5.40 -1.84
CA ASP A 773 11.27 6.28 -3.00
C ASP A 773 11.40 7.74 -2.61
N ALA A 774 10.79 8.14 -1.48
CA ALA A 774 10.98 9.48 -0.93
C ALA A 774 12.45 9.75 -0.57
N TYR A 775 13.18 8.79 0.01
CA TYR A 775 14.63 8.95 0.19
C TYR A 775 15.38 9.11 -1.13
N SER A 776 15.09 8.26 -2.12
CA SER A 776 15.71 8.33 -3.45
C SER A 776 15.52 9.70 -4.09
N GLU A 777 14.29 10.22 -4.10
CA GLU A 777 13.98 11.51 -4.74
C GLU A 777 14.52 12.70 -3.93
N LEU A 778 14.46 12.66 -2.59
CA LEU A 778 15.13 13.67 -1.74
C LEU A 778 16.63 13.73 -2.06
N LEU A 779 17.31 12.59 -2.11
CA LEU A 779 18.76 12.52 -2.37
C LEU A 779 19.12 12.98 -3.80
N LYS A 780 18.22 12.78 -4.76
CA LYS A 780 18.40 13.21 -6.15
C LYS A 780 18.19 14.71 -6.33
N GLU A 781 17.08 15.24 -5.82
CA GLU A 781 16.68 16.65 -6.03
C GLU A 781 17.36 17.61 -5.05
N ILE A 782 17.45 17.23 -3.77
CA ILE A 782 17.95 18.07 -2.66
C ILE A 782 19.43 17.77 -2.33
N LYS A 783 19.91 16.57 -2.67
CA LYS A 783 21.34 16.18 -2.62
C LYS A 783 21.92 16.26 -1.20
N SER A 784 23.06 16.93 -1.03
CA SER A 784 23.82 16.91 0.22
C SER A 784 23.07 17.53 1.39
N ASP A 785 22.05 18.37 1.17
CA ASP A 785 21.30 18.98 2.27
C ASP A 785 20.46 17.97 3.06
N VAL A 786 20.07 16.85 2.42
CA VAL A 786 19.31 15.74 3.05
C VAL A 786 20.10 15.11 4.21
N VAL A 787 21.42 15.06 4.09
CA VAL A 787 22.33 14.29 4.96
C VAL A 787 23.08 15.15 5.97
N ILE A 788 22.79 16.45 6.06
CA ILE A 788 23.43 17.38 7.01
C ILE A 788 22.89 17.19 8.44
N GLY A 789 21.61 16.83 8.58
CA GLY A 789 20.97 16.66 9.88
C GLY A 789 21.63 15.55 10.71
N GLU A 790 21.65 15.72 12.02
CA GLU A 790 22.20 14.73 12.94
C GLU A 790 21.45 13.41 12.81
N GLY A 791 22.18 12.30 12.61
CA GLY A 791 21.61 10.97 12.42
C GLY A 791 20.94 10.70 11.07
N HIS A 792 20.80 11.68 10.16
CA HIS A 792 20.10 11.48 8.87
C HIS A 792 20.78 10.42 8.00
N LYS A 793 22.12 10.46 7.91
CA LYS A 793 22.89 9.45 7.17
C LYS A 793 22.68 8.05 7.73
N ASP A 794 22.71 7.94 9.06
CA ASP A 794 22.53 6.67 9.76
C ASP A 794 21.10 6.14 9.57
N ALA A 795 20.09 7.01 9.63
CA ALA A 795 18.70 6.66 9.37
C ALA A 795 18.53 6.03 7.96
N ILE A 796 19.04 6.68 6.92
CA ILE A 796 18.94 6.20 5.54
C ILE A 796 19.69 4.88 5.36
N ILE A 797 20.95 4.78 5.79
CA ILE A 797 21.74 3.56 5.58
C ILE A 797 21.25 2.37 6.42
N ASN A 798 20.71 2.63 7.62
CA ASN A 798 20.11 1.59 8.45
C ASN A 798 18.84 1.04 7.80
N CYS A 799 17.99 1.89 7.21
CA CYS A 799 16.83 1.43 6.44
C CYS A 799 17.24 0.55 5.27
N ILE A 800 18.20 0.99 4.45
CA ILE A 800 18.72 0.20 3.32
C ILE A 800 19.25 -1.15 3.82
N THR A 801 20.02 -1.13 4.91
CA THR A 801 20.62 -2.34 5.50
C THR A 801 19.56 -3.30 6.04
N ASP A 802 18.55 -2.79 6.75
CA ASP A 802 17.47 -3.57 7.33
C ASP A 802 16.61 -4.21 6.24
N VAL A 803 16.25 -3.47 5.19
CA VAL A 803 15.52 -3.99 4.02
C VAL A 803 16.33 -5.09 3.30
N MET A 804 17.61 -4.84 3.03
CA MET A 804 18.50 -5.81 2.38
C MET A 804 18.73 -7.07 3.23
N SER A 805 18.57 -6.96 4.55
CA SER A 805 18.73 -8.06 5.51
C SER A 805 17.43 -8.75 5.89
N GLY A 806 16.27 -8.32 5.38
CA GLY A 806 14.99 -8.92 5.72
C GLY A 806 14.48 -8.57 7.13
N LYS A 807 14.83 -7.40 7.68
CA LYS A 807 14.61 -7.02 9.09
C LYS A 807 13.49 -6.00 9.32
N THR A 808 12.87 -5.48 8.26
CA THR A 808 11.73 -4.57 8.44
C THR A 808 10.49 -5.35 8.90
N LYS A 809 9.52 -4.67 9.51
CA LYS A 809 8.30 -5.29 10.05
C LYS A 809 7.44 -5.92 8.93
N CYS A 810 7.37 -5.28 7.76
CA CYS A 810 6.67 -5.79 6.57
C CYS A 810 7.33 -7.00 5.87
N GLN A 811 8.51 -7.46 6.34
CA GLN A 811 9.24 -8.61 5.80
C GLN A 811 9.11 -9.85 6.70
N ASP A 812 9.08 -11.04 6.10
CA ASP A 812 9.09 -12.31 6.84
C ASP A 812 10.50 -12.58 7.41
N GLN A 813 10.66 -12.35 8.71
CA GLN A 813 11.94 -12.46 9.42
C GLN A 813 12.41 -13.91 9.66
N GLU A 814 11.68 -14.93 9.20
CA GLU A 814 12.15 -16.32 9.33
C GLU A 814 13.33 -16.63 8.38
N GLU A 815 14.38 -17.26 8.91
CA GLU A 815 15.47 -17.81 8.09
C GLU A 815 14.99 -19.06 7.33
N GLY A 816 15.09 -19.03 5.99
CA GLY A 816 14.68 -20.14 5.12
C GLY A 816 15.86 -21.03 4.70
N ASP A 817 15.84 -22.33 5.01
CA ASP A 817 16.90 -23.29 4.64
C ASP A 817 16.84 -23.76 3.15
N GLY A 818 16.38 -22.94 2.21
CA GLY A 818 15.97 -23.36 0.86
C GLY A 818 16.46 -22.48 -0.31
N ILE A 819 15.97 -22.77 -1.53
CA ILE A 819 16.10 -21.84 -2.67
C ILE A 819 15.24 -20.62 -2.33
N GLU A 820 15.88 -19.51 -1.99
CA GLU A 820 15.26 -18.23 -1.68
C GLU A 820 14.77 -17.56 -2.97
N ILE A 821 13.63 -18.02 -3.46
CA ILE A 821 12.82 -17.24 -4.40
C ILE A 821 11.86 -16.43 -3.53
N GLU A 822 11.92 -15.11 -3.68
CA GLU A 822 11.11 -14.15 -2.95
C GLU A 822 9.81 -13.87 -3.74
N ALA A 823 8.82 -13.23 -3.10
CA ALA A 823 7.70 -12.69 -3.85
C ALA A 823 8.16 -11.48 -4.67
N GLU A 824 7.52 -11.18 -5.80
CA GLU A 824 7.94 -10.08 -6.68
C GLU A 824 7.98 -8.74 -5.92
N GLN A 825 7.02 -8.48 -5.03
CA GLN A 825 7.02 -7.25 -4.23
C GLN A 825 8.18 -7.16 -3.22
N ASP A 826 8.68 -8.29 -2.69
CA ASP A 826 9.86 -8.25 -1.80
C ASP A 826 11.14 -7.92 -2.58
N GLU A 827 11.19 -8.37 -3.85
CA GLU A 827 12.26 -8.01 -4.77
C GLU A 827 12.18 -6.52 -5.09
N PHE A 828 10.99 -5.98 -5.39
CA PHE A 828 10.79 -4.55 -5.64
C PHE A 828 11.11 -3.65 -4.44
N LEU A 829 10.72 -4.04 -3.21
CA LEU A 829 11.11 -3.32 -1.99
C LEU A 829 12.64 -3.18 -1.86
N ALA A 830 13.36 -4.23 -2.22
CA ALA A 830 14.81 -4.20 -2.23
C ALA A 830 15.38 -3.34 -3.36
N GLU A 831 14.72 -3.31 -4.51
CA GLU A 831 15.06 -2.43 -5.63
C GLU A 831 15.06 -0.96 -5.20
N CYS A 832 13.98 -0.49 -4.57
CA CYS A 832 13.89 0.86 -4.03
C CYS A 832 15.01 1.18 -3.02
N ALA A 833 15.41 0.20 -2.18
CA ALA A 833 16.54 0.36 -1.27
C ALA A 833 17.90 0.44 -1.99
N GLY A 834 18.06 -0.25 -3.12
CA GLY A 834 19.22 -0.13 -4.00
C GLY A 834 19.32 1.24 -4.64
N ASP A 835 18.20 1.81 -5.08
CA ASP A 835 18.13 3.15 -5.67
C ASP A 835 18.49 4.23 -4.64
N ALA A 836 17.97 4.08 -3.42
CA ALA A 836 18.31 4.97 -2.30
C ALA A 836 19.83 4.90 -1.98
N LEU A 837 20.44 3.71 -2.06
CA LEU A 837 21.89 3.54 -1.88
C LEU A 837 22.70 4.24 -2.99
N SER A 838 22.30 4.05 -4.25
CA SER A 838 22.92 4.68 -5.42
C SER A 838 22.89 6.21 -5.31
N ASN A 839 21.74 6.78 -4.95
CA ASN A 839 21.57 8.23 -4.78
C ASN A 839 22.26 8.76 -3.52
N LEU A 840 22.32 7.99 -2.42
CA LEU A 840 23.10 8.35 -1.24
C LEU A 840 24.58 8.54 -1.59
N GLY A 841 25.14 7.63 -2.39
CA GLY A 841 26.52 7.72 -2.86
C GLY A 841 26.82 8.97 -3.70
N LYS A 842 25.82 9.50 -4.40
CA LYS A 842 25.94 10.77 -5.15
C LYS A 842 25.86 12.01 -4.23
N ALA A 843 25.22 11.89 -3.07
CA ALA A 843 24.99 12.98 -2.12
C ALA A 843 26.10 13.16 -1.05
N ILE A 844 26.91 12.13 -0.77
CA ILE A 844 27.97 12.17 0.25
C ILE A 844 29.39 12.13 -0.34
N SER A 845 30.40 12.21 0.53
CA SER A 845 31.80 12.07 0.12
C SER A 845 32.10 10.64 -0.35
N PRO A 846 32.95 10.45 -1.38
CA PRO A 846 33.36 9.12 -1.83
C PRO A 846 33.97 8.24 -0.73
N GLU A 847 34.69 8.85 0.21
CA GLU A 847 35.35 8.17 1.32
C GLU A 847 34.33 7.65 2.33
N ASP A 848 33.33 8.45 2.68
CA ASP A 848 32.24 8.00 3.56
C ASP A 848 31.40 6.93 2.87
N PHE A 849 31.06 7.12 1.59
CA PHE A 849 30.27 6.15 0.84
C PHE A 849 30.97 4.80 0.70
N ALA A 850 32.30 4.79 0.54
CA ALA A 850 33.07 3.55 0.48
C ALA A 850 32.90 2.68 1.74
N LEU A 851 32.75 3.28 2.92
CA LEU A 851 32.51 2.55 4.17
C LEU A 851 31.13 1.88 4.18
N TYR A 852 30.09 2.61 3.79
CA TYR A 852 28.74 2.09 3.72
C TYR A 852 28.58 1.04 2.62
N PHE A 853 29.13 1.32 1.43
CA PHE A 853 29.14 0.38 0.32
C PHE A 853 29.88 -0.91 0.70
N GLN A 854 30.99 -0.84 1.44
CA GLN A 854 31.68 -2.04 1.93
C GLN A 854 30.81 -2.89 2.87
N ALA A 855 29.94 -2.27 3.67
CA ALA A 855 29.02 -2.97 4.56
C ALA A 855 27.85 -3.64 3.82
N VAL A 856 27.31 -2.97 2.79
CA VAL A 856 26.15 -3.46 2.01
C VAL A 856 26.56 -4.43 0.88
N LEU A 857 27.77 -4.29 0.33
CA LEU A 857 28.24 -5.10 -0.80
C LEU A 857 28.08 -6.62 -0.61
N PRO A 858 28.38 -7.23 0.57
CA PRO A 858 28.14 -8.66 0.79
C PRO A 858 26.68 -9.07 0.58
N MET A 859 25.71 -8.22 0.95
CA MET A 859 24.28 -8.49 0.80
C MET A 859 23.87 -8.49 -0.68
N LEU A 860 24.37 -7.51 -1.45
CA LEU A 860 24.15 -7.46 -2.90
C LEU A 860 24.81 -8.66 -3.61
N LEU A 861 26.03 -9.03 -3.21
CA LEU A 861 26.71 -10.20 -3.77
C LEU A 861 25.97 -11.52 -3.46
N GLU A 862 25.32 -11.64 -2.30
CA GLU A 862 24.45 -12.79 -1.98
C GLU A 862 23.28 -12.90 -2.97
N ARG A 863 22.64 -11.78 -3.29
CA ARG A 863 21.52 -11.70 -4.24
C ARG A 863 21.92 -11.96 -5.69
N SER A 864 23.20 -11.79 -6.03
CA SER A 864 23.75 -12.10 -7.36
C SER A 864 24.04 -13.59 -7.61
N LYS A 865 23.83 -14.47 -6.63
CA LYS A 865 24.16 -15.90 -6.75
C LYS A 865 23.19 -16.66 -7.66
N LYS A 866 23.66 -17.78 -8.21
CA LYS A 866 22.90 -18.63 -9.16
C LYS A 866 21.63 -19.27 -8.61
N ASN A 867 21.47 -19.33 -7.29
CA ASN A 867 20.28 -19.87 -6.63
C ASN A 867 19.19 -18.82 -6.39
N LYS A 868 19.39 -17.58 -6.85
CA LYS A 868 18.45 -16.45 -6.78
C LYS A 868 17.70 -16.27 -8.10
N SER A 869 16.59 -15.56 -8.08
CA SER A 869 15.78 -15.26 -9.27
C SER A 869 16.57 -14.46 -10.32
N GLU A 870 16.09 -14.42 -11.57
CA GLU A 870 16.77 -13.64 -12.62
C GLU A 870 16.73 -12.14 -12.33
N ALA A 871 15.58 -11.64 -11.86
CA ALA A 871 15.39 -10.27 -11.41
C ALA A 871 16.35 -9.91 -10.27
N GLN A 872 16.42 -10.70 -9.19
CA GLN A 872 17.36 -10.47 -8.08
C GLN A 872 18.82 -10.38 -8.52
N ARG A 873 19.25 -11.26 -9.45
CA ARG A 873 20.62 -11.20 -9.97
C ARG A 873 20.84 -9.94 -10.79
N SER A 874 19.88 -9.58 -11.64
CA SER A 874 19.95 -8.41 -12.51
C SER A 874 20.03 -7.13 -11.67
N PHE A 875 19.10 -6.97 -10.74
CA PHE A 875 19.05 -5.89 -9.76
C PHE A 875 20.38 -5.75 -9.01
N ALA A 876 20.85 -6.82 -8.36
CA ALA A 876 22.05 -6.76 -7.54
C ALA A 876 23.29 -6.32 -8.33
N VAL A 877 23.44 -6.80 -9.57
CA VAL A 877 24.54 -6.37 -10.46
C VAL A 877 24.34 -4.92 -10.91
N GLY A 878 23.11 -4.50 -11.20
CA GLY A 878 22.74 -3.13 -11.55
C GLY A 878 23.11 -2.15 -10.43
N THR A 879 22.60 -2.34 -9.21
CA THR A 879 22.86 -1.47 -8.06
C THR A 879 24.36 -1.34 -7.75
N ILE A 880 25.11 -2.45 -7.78
CA ILE A 880 26.57 -2.41 -7.59
C ILE A 880 27.21 -1.50 -8.65
N SER A 881 26.75 -1.60 -9.90
CA SER A 881 27.27 -0.81 -11.01
C SER A 881 27.00 0.68 -10.84
N GLU A 882 25.78 1.04 -10.47
CA GLU A 882 25.40 2.45 -10.28
C GLU A 882 26.13 3.12 -9.12
N CYS A 883 26.46 2.36 -8.07
CA CYS A 883 27.23 2.85 -6.94
C CYS A 883 28.63 3.34 -7.33
N PHE A 884 29.20 2.89 -8.46
CA PHE A 884 30.54 3.30 -8.89
C PHE A 884 30.65 4.80 -9.15
N ALA A 885 29.60 5.43 -9.66
CA ALA A 885 29.56 6.87 -9.89
C ALA A 885 29.66 7.68 -8.58
N GLY A 886 29.06 7.19 -7.49
CA GLY A 886 29.16 7.75 -6.14
C GLY A 886 30.54 7.53 -5.50
N LEU A 887 31.09 6.32 -5.67
CA LEU A 887 32.42 5.95 -5.16
C LEU A 887 33.57 6.71 -5.85
N LYS A 888 33.40 7.17 -7.09
CA LYS A 888 34.41 7.93 -7.84
C LYS A 888 35.79 7.25 -7.74
N HIS A 889 36.78 7.93 -7.17
CA HIS A 889 38.14 7.41 -7.06
C HIS A 889 38.28 6.25 -6.03
N ALA A 890 37.35 6.13 -5.08
CA ALA A 890 37.35 5.06 -4.07
C ALA A 890 37.02 3.68 -4.68
N VAL A 891 36.44 3.62 -5.89
CA VAL A 891 36.22 2.37 -6.67
C VAL A 891 37.50 1.53 -6.76
N THR A 892 38.67 2.18 -6.82
CA THR A 892 40.01 1.56 -6.85
C THR A 892 40.16 0.43 -5.82
N ALA A 893 39.63 0.60 -4.60
CA ALA A 893 39.73 -0.40 -3.54
C ALA A 893 38.93 -1.69 -3.81
N PHE A 894 37.88 -1.60 -4.63
CA PHE A 894 36.93 -2.68 -4.92
C PHE A 894 37.22 -3.41 -6.24
N VAL A 895 38.04 -2.83 -7.13
CA VAL A 895 38.42 -3.42 -8.42
C VAL A 895 38.89 -4.89 -8.30
N PRO A 896 39.78 -5.28 -7.34
CA PRO A 896 40.27 -6.65 -7.26
C PRO A 896 39.18 -7.70 -6.99
N GLN A 897 38.10 -7.30 -6.30
CA GLN A 897 36.96 -8.18 -5.98
C GLN A 897 35.89 -8.15 -7.08
N LEU A 898 35.55 -6.95 -7.56
CA LEU A 898 34.40 -6.75 -8.44
C LEU A 898 34.72 -7.06 -9.89
N LEU A 899 35.86 -6.65 -10.44
CA LEU A 899 36.14 -6.85 -11.86
C LEU A 899 36.09 -8.34 -12.29
N PRO A 900 36.72 -9.30 -11.56
CA PRO A 900 36.60 -10.72 -11.90
C PRO A 900 35.15 -11.24 -11.82
N THR A 901 34.37 -10.69 -10.89
CA THR A 901 32.96 -11.06 -10.68
C THR A 901 32.11 -10.59 -11.86
N PHE A 902 32.28 -9.34 -12.28
CA PHE A 902 31.58 -8.73 -13.41
C PHE A 902 31.92 -9.41 -14.75
N LEU A 903 33.20 -9.72 -14.99
CA LEU A 903 33.61 -10.49 -16.19
C LEU A 903 32.96 -11.89 -16.26
N ARG A 904 32.58 -12.47 -15.13
CA ARG A 904 31.83 -13.74 -15.11
C ARG A 904 30.36 -13.53 -15.47
N PHE A 905 29.74 -12.45 -15.00
CA PHE A 905 28.32 -12.15 -15.25
C PHE A 905 28.01 -11.81 -16.71
N THR A 906 29.00 -11.41 -17.51
CA THR A 906 28.81 -11.28 -18.97
C THR A 906 28.47 -12.59 -19.69
N ASN A 907 28.50 -13.73 -18.98
CA ASN A 907 28.07 -15.04 -19.49
C ASN A 907 26.83 -15.58 -18.74
N ASP A 908 26.09 -14.74 -18.00
CA ASP A 908 24.83 -15.14 -17.37
C ASP A 908 23.80 -15.54 -18.44
N PRO A 909 22.93 -16.54 -18.19
CA PRO A 909 21.86 -16.90 -19.13
C PRO A 909 20.87 -15.75 -19.37
N ASN A 910 20.59 -14.92 -18.37
CA ASN A 910 19.64 -13.81 -18.48
C ASN A 910 20.33 -12.57 -19.13
N ALA A 911 19.63 -11.89 -20.04
CA ALA A 911 20.19 -10.78 -20.81
C ALA A 911 20.40 -9.52 -19.95
N ASP A 912 19.51 -9.23 -19.01
CA ASP A 912 19.56 -8.05 -18.14
C ASP A 912 20.75 -8.13 -17.18
N VAL A 913 21.04 -9.33 -16.64
CA VAL A 913 22.27 -9.56 -15.86
C VAL A 913 23.52 -9.28 -16.70
N ARG A 914 23.54 -9.73 -17.96
CA ARG A 914 24.67 -9.44 -18.88
C ARG A 914 24.76 -7.95 -19.18
N ASN A 915 23.63 -7.28 -19.40
CA ASN A 915 23.51 -5.85 -19.65
C ASN A 915 24.17 -5.05 -18.52
N ASN A 916 23.70 -5.27 -17.29
CA ASN A 916 24.19 -4.59 -16.09
C ASN A 916 25.66 -4.91 -15.81
N ALA A 917 26.11 -6.14 -16.07
CA ALA A 917 27.52 -6.49 -15.94
C ALA A 917 28.41 -5.74 -16.94
N ILE A 918 27.97 -5.58 -18.18
CA ILE A 918 28.74 -4.85 -19.21
C ILE A 918 28.79 -3.36 -18.87
N PHE A 919 27.66 -2.77 -18.48
CA PHE A 919 27.59 -1.41 -17.96
C PHE A 919 28.57 -1.19 -16.79
N GLY A 920 28.51 -2.06 -15.78
CA GLY A 920 29.39 -2.00 -14.62
C GLY A 920 30.88 -2.18 -14.94
N ILE A 921 31.26 -2.98 -15.95
CA ILE A 921 32.65 -3.05 -16.43
C ILE A 921 33.10 -1.69 -16.99
N GLY A 922 32.23 -1.02 -17.75
CA GLY A 922 32.47 0.32 -18.27
C GLY A 922 32.67 1.34 -17.15
N GLU A 923 31.76 1.35 -16.17
CA GLU A 923 31.81 2.23 -15.00
C GLU A 923 33.04 1.98 -14.12
N LEU A 924 33.41 0.70 -13.88
CA LEU A 924 34.65 0.34 -13.20
C LEU A 924 35.86 0.93 -13.90
N ALA A 925 35.94 0.84 -15.23
CA ALA A 925 37.05 1.42 -15.99
C ALA A 925 37.07 2.95 -15.90
N LEU A 926 35.91 3.60 -16.01
CA LEU A 926 35.76 5.05 -15.95
C LEU A 926 36.26 5.64 -14.61
N HIS A 927 35.89 4.98 -13.51
CA HIS A 927 36.14 5.46 -12.15
C HIS A 927 37.42 4.88 -11.53
N GLY A 928 37.73 3.61 -11.77
CA GLY A 928 38.89 2.90 -11.21
C GLY A 928 40.22 3.19 -11.92
N LYS A 929 40.20 3.70 -13.16
CA LYS A 929 41.37 4.22 -13.90
C LYS A 929 42.60 3.31 -13.81
N ASP A 930 43.69 3.78 -13.19
CA ASP A 930 44.99 3.08 -13.09
C ASP A 930 44.87 1.64 -12.59
N ALA A 931 43.93 1.36 -11.68
CA ALA A 931 43.71 0.01 -11.17
C ALA A 931 43.11 -0.95 -12.20
N VAL A 932 42.43 -0.43 -13.23
CA VAL A 932 41.76 -1.23 -14.28
C VAL A 932 42.61 -1.32 -15.55
N TYR A 933 43.54 -0.40 -15.81
CA TYR A 933 44.31 -0.33 -17.06
C TYR A 933 45.03 -1.65 -17.41
N SER A 934 45.58 -2.35 -16.42
CA SER A 934 46.25 -3.64 -16.66
C SER A 934 45.32 -4.77 -17.11
N HIS A 935 44.00 -4.60 -16.91
CA HIS A 935 42.95 -5.55 -17.26
C HIS A 935 42.22 -5.23 -18.57
N TYR A 936 42.60 -4.14 -19.27
CA TYR A 936 42.00 -3.79 -20.57
C TYR A 936 42.03 -4.94 -21.59
N PRO A 937 43.10 -5.75 -21.71
CA PRO A 937 43.09 -6.90 -22.61
C PRO A 937 41.99 -7.91 -22.30
N ASP A 938 41.79 -8.23 -21.02
CA ASP A 938 40.76 -9.18 -20.57
C ASP A 938 39.35 -8.62 -20.82
N ILE A 939 39.15 -7.33 -20.50
CA ILE A 939 37.89 -6.62 -20.75
C ILE A 939 37.57 -6.61 -22.25
N LEU A 940 38.51 -6.20 -23.10
CA LEU A 940 38.30 -6.14 -24.55
C LEU A 940 38.00 -7.51 -25.14
N GLN A 941 38.61 -8.58 -24.62
CA GLN A 941 38.30 -9.94 -25.07
C GLN A 941 36.86 -10.34 -24.75
N VAL A 942 36.36 -9.98 -23.56
CA VAL A 942 34.96 -10.21 -23.17
C VAL A 942 34.01 -9.38 -24.02
N LEU A 943 34.24 -8.08 -24.16
CA LEU A 943 33.39 -7.18 -24.96
C LEU A 943 33.37 -7.59 -26.45
N SER A 944 34.51 -8.00 -27.01
CA SER A 944 34.60 -8.52 -28.37
C SER A 944 33.79 -9.81 -28.55
N SER A 945 33.86 -10.73 -27.57
CA SER A 945 33.03 -11.94 -27.58
C SER A 945 31.54 -11.60 -27.44
N ALA A 946 31.18 -10.60 -26.64
CA ALA A 946 29.80 -10.17 -26.44
C ALA A 946 29.21 -9.63 -27.75
N ILE A 947 29.87 -8.67 -28.41
CA ILE A 947 29.42 -8.13 -29.72
C ILE A 947 29.21 -9.24 -30.76
N ALA A 948 30.06 -10.28 -30.75
CA ALA A 948 30.00 -11.36 -31.73
C ALA A 948 28.87 -12.37 -31.47
N LYS A 949 28.44 -12.55 -30.22
CA LYS A 949 27.48 -13.60 -29.81
C LYS A 949 26.11 -13.06 -29.44
N GLU A 950 26.04 -11.84 -28.96
CA GLU A 950 24.83 -11.29 -28.35
C GLU A 950 23.77 -10.92 -29.40
N SER A 951 22.54 -11.32 -29.13
CA SER A 951 21.35 -11.01 -29.94
C SER A 951 20.50 -9.90 -29.31
N HIS A 952 20.54 -9.74 -27.99
CA HIS A 952 19.79 -8.71 -27.30
C HIS A 952 20.33 -7.32 -27.65
N ILE A 953 19.45 -6.40 -28.06
CA ILE A 953 19.88 -5.10 -28.60
C ILE A 953 20.43 -4.21 -27.49
N GLY A 954 19.73 -4.07 -26.35
CA GLY A 954 20.21 -3.31 -25.19
C GLY A 954 21.61 -3.71 -24.70
N VAL A 955 21.87 -5.02 -24.59
CA VAL A 955 23.21 -5.53 -24.21
C VAL A 955 24.28 -5.10 -25.21
N ARG A 956 23.97 -5.11 -26.52
CA ARG A 956 24.92 -4.66 -27.55
C ARG A 956 25.20 -3.16 -27.43
N ASP A 957 24.17 -2.35 -27.20
CA ASP A 957 24.31 -0.91 -26.97
C ASP A 957 25.18 -0.63 -25.73
N ASN A 958 24.99 -1.38 -24.65
CA ASN A 958 25.84 -1.30 -23.46
C ASN A 958 27.30 -1.72 -23.71
N VAL A 959 27.57 -2.65 -24.64
CA VAL A 959 28.97 -2.91 -25.04
C VAL A 959 29.60 -1.68 -25.69
N VAL A 960 28.84 -0.96 -26.53
CA VAL A 960 29.30 0.30 -27.13
C VAL A 960 29.56 1.33 -26.04
N GLY A 961 28.65 1.45 -25.07
CA GLY A 961 28.83 2.26 -23.86
C GLY A 961 30.10 1.96 -23.08
N ALA A 962 30.35 0.68 -22.79
CA ALA A 962 31.55 0.23 -22.10
C ALA A 962 32.84 0.57 -22.87
N ILE A 963 32.84 0.40 -24.20
CA ILE A 963 33.98 0.81 -25.05
C ILE A 963 34.18 2.33 -24.99
N ALA A 964 33.10 3.12 -25.04
CA ALA A 964 33.17 4.58 -24.92
C ALA A 964 33.82 4.99 -23.58
N ARG A 965 33.43 4.36 -22.48
CA ARG A 965 34.03 4.59 -21.15
C ARG A 965 35.50 4.19 -21.08
N LEU A 966 35.93 3.11 -21.72
CA LEU A 966 37.35 2.74 -21.82
C LEU A 966 38.16 3.81 -22.58
N ILE A 967 37.61 4.36 -23.67
CA ILE A 967 38.22 5.46 -24.44
C ILE A 967 38.35 6.71 -23.58
N ILE A 968 37.27 7.09 -22.87
CA ILE A 968 37.27 8.23 -21.95
C ILE A 968 38.34 8.06 -20.86
N ALA A 969 38.44 6.85 -20.29
CA ALA A 969 39.34 6.56 -19.18
C ALA A 969 40.82 6.57 -19.59
N ASN A 970 41.17 5.92 -20.72
CA ASN A 970 42.53 5.94 -21.28
C ASN A 970 42.59 5.41 -22.72
N TYR A 971 42.35 6.28 -23.70
CA TYR A 971 42.47 5.92 -25.11
C TYR A 971 43.90 5.55 -25.56
N GLY A 972 44.94 5.97 -24.82
CA GLY A 972 46.34 5.79 -25.21
C GLY A 972 46.86 4.35 -25.10
N ILE A 973 46.19 3.51 -24.30
CA ILE A 973 46.53 2.09 -24.12
C ILE A 973 45.61 1.15 -24.92
N LEU A 974 44.57 1.70 -25.57
CA LEU A 974 43.66 0.93 -26.39
C LEU A 974 44.23 0.71 -27.80
N PRO A 975 44.08 -0.50 -28.37
CA PRO A 975 44.36 -0.73 -29.79
C PRO A 975 43.24 -0.11 -30.65
N LEU A 976 43.17 1.22 -30.70
CA LEU A 976 42.08 1.98 -31.34
C LEU A 976 41.86 1.61 -32.81
N ASP A 977 42.92 1.29 -33.56
CA ASP A 977 42.80 0.86 -34.96
C ASP A 977 41.98 -0.44 -35.12
N GLN A 978 41.88 -1.26 -34.07
CA GLN A 978 41.07 -2.48 -34.05
C GLN A 978 39.71 -2.26 -33.40
N VAL A 979 39.65 -1.43 -32.34
CA VAL A 979 38.45 -1.25 -31.51
C VAL A 979 37.50 -0.21 -32.12
N PHE A 980 38.01 0.93 -32.57
CA PHE A 980 37.18 2.06 -32.99
C PHE A 980 36.33 1.78 -34.24
N PRO A 981 36.80 1.05 -35.27
CA PRO A 981 35.94 0.68 -36.40
C PRO A 981 34.75 -0.21 -35.98
N VAL A 982 34.96 -1.12 -35.03
CA VAL A 982 33.89 -1.97 -34.49
C VAL A 982 32.88 -1.13 -33.72
N PHE A 983 33.37 -0.21 -32.88
CA PHE A 983 32.56 0.76 -32.13
C PHE A 983 31.66 1.59 -33.05
N VAL A 984 32.21 2.19 -34.11
CA VAL A 984 31.44 3.00 -35.08
C VAL A 984 30.41 2.15 -35.82
N ASN A 985 30.74 0.90 -36.18
CA ASN A 985 29.83 0.01 -36.89
C ASN A 985 28.61 -0.45 -36.07
N GLN A 986 28.63 -0.27 -34.74
CA GLN A 986 27.47 -0.55 -33.90
C GLN A 986 26.51 0.65 -33.78
N LEU A 987 26.94 1.85 -34.15
CA LEU A 987 26.11 3.06 -34.05
C LEU A 987 25.17 3.21 -35.27
N PRO A 988 23.99 3.86 -35.11
CA PRO A 988 23.45 4.43 -33.87
C PRO A 988 22.95 3.36 -32.89
N LEU A 989 22.89 3.72 -31.61
CA LEU A 989 22.22 2.91 -30.57
C LEU A 989 20.74 2.75 -30.91
N LYS A 990 20.12 1.69 -30.41
CA LYS A 990 18.78 1.25 -30.83
C LYS A 990 17.79 1.09 -29.68
N GLU A 991 18.26 0.83 -28.47
CA GLU A 991 17.43 0.57 -27.30
C GLU A 991 17.93 1.40 -26.11
N ASP A 992 19.21 1.30 -25.75
CA ASP A 992 19.78 2.06 -24.62
C ASP A 992 20.34 3.41 -25.10
N PHE A 993 19.49 4.43 -25.09
CA PHE A 993 19.87 5.77 -25.55
C PHE A 993 20.64 6.60 -24.50
N GLU A 994 20.68 6.18 -23.23
CA GLU A 994 21.44 6.89 -22.18
C GLU A 994 22.94 6.88 -22.50
N GLU A 995 23.39 5.78 -23.10
CA GLU A 995 24.77 5.57 -23.51
C GLU A 995 25.24 6.57 -24.60
N ASN A 996 24.34 7.27 -25.29
CA ASN A 996 24.72 8.34 -26.23
C ASN A 996 25.56 9.42 -25.55
N LYS A 997 25.31 9.71 -24.26
CA LYS A 997 26.09 10.69 -23.49
C LYS A 997 27.58 10.33 -23.47
N VAL A 998 27.91 9.09 -23.10
CA VAL A 998 29.31 8.65 -23.04
C VAL A 998 29.90 8.37 -24.42
N VAL A 999 29.09 7.89 -25.38
CA VAL A 999 29.51 7.70 -26.77
C VAL A 999 30.04 9.00 -27.36
N PHE A 1000 29.26 10.08 -27.33
CA PHE A 1000 29.68 11.36 -27.90
C PHE A 1000 30.79 12.04 -27.10
N LYS A 1001 30.81 11.87 -25.76
CA LYS A 1001 31.93 12.31 -24.93
C LYS A 1001 33.25 11.63 -25.33
N SER A 1002 33.23 10.33 -25.60
CA SER A 1002 34.41 9.59 -26.03
C SER A 1002 34.95 10.05 -27.39
N ILE A 1003 34.05 10.35 -28.33
CA ILE A 1003 34.40 10.88 -29.66
C ILE A 1003 35.01 12.28 -29.53
N LEU A 1004 34.42 13.15 -28.70
CA LEU A 1004 34.93 14.49 -28.45
C LEU A 1004 36.32 14.47 -27.80
N ILE A 1005 36.60 13.53 -26.89
CA ILE A 1005 37.94 13.35 -26.31
C ILE A 1005 38.97 13.00 -27.39
N LEU A 1006 38.66 12.06 -28.29
CA LEU A 1006 39.55 11.71 -29.40
C LEU A 1006 39.76 12.88 -30.36
N TYR A 1007 38.70 13.68 -30.58
CA TYR A 1007 38.73 14.87 -31.43
C TYR A 1007 39.61 15.97 -30.82
N GLN A 1008 39.43 16.27 -29.53
CA GLN A 1008 40.26 17.24 -28.80
C GLN A 1008 41.73 16.80 -28.74
N ALA A 1009 41.99 15.49 -28.70
CA ALA A 1009 43.33 14.92 -28.78
C ALA A 1009 43.95 14.95 -30.20
N GLY A 1010 43.18 15.32 -31.23
CA GLY A 1010 43.62 15.32 -32.63
C GLY A 1010 43.92 13.92 -33.18
N HIS A 1011 43.22 12.89 -32.71
CA HIS A 1011 43.51 11.51 -33.08
C HIS A 1011 43.07 11.20 -34.53
N ASN A 1012 44.00 10.71 -35.37
CA ASN A 1012 43.77 10.51 -36.80
C ASN A 1012 42.67 9.48 -37.13
N ILE A 1013 42.34 8.58 -36.19
CA ILE A 1013 41.30 7.55 -36.39
C ILE A 1013 39.93 8.13 -36.76
N LEU A 1014 39.63 9.36 -36.34
CA LEU A 1014 38.34 9.99 -36.63
C LEU A 1014 38.16 10.33 -38.11
N GLN A 1015 39.24 10.58 -38.85
CA GLN A 1015 39.17 11.03 -40.25
C GLN A 1015 38.45 10.01 -41.14
N SER A 1016 38.72 8.72 -40.96
CA SER A 1016 38.11 7.65 -41.76
C SER A 1016 36.65 7.35 -41.40
N HIS A 1017 36.15 7.91 -40.28
CA HIS A 1017 34.82 7.62 -39.75
C HIS A 1017 33.93 8.87 -39.63
N MET A 1018 34.43 10.06 -39.98
CA MET A 1018 33.75 11.34 -39.75
C MET A 1018 32.35 11.39 -40.37
N CYS A 1019 32.20 11.01 -41.65
CA CYS A 1019 30.89 10.98 -42.31
C CYS A 1019 29.88 10.05 -41.60
N ALA A 1020 30.32 8.89 -41.11
CA ALA A 1020 29.45 7.96 -40.41
C ALA A 1020 29.00 8.54 -39.05
N LEU A 1021 29.94 9.08 -38.28
CA LEU A 1021 29.65 9.71 -36.99
C LEU A 1021 28.73 10.93 -37.12
N LEU A 1022 28.90 11.75 -38.17
CA LEU A 1022 28.00 12.87 -38.47
C LEU A 1022 26.57 12.40 -38.76
N ARG A 1023 26.40 11.32 -39.55
CA ARG A 1023 25.07 10.75 -39.82
C ARG A 1023 24.41 10.24 -38.54
N VAL A 1024 25.17 9.58 -37.67
CA VAL A 1024 24.69 9.12 -36.36
C VAL A 1024 24.26 10.32 -35.49
N ALA A 1025 25.08 11.37 -35.39
CA ALA A 1025 24.77 12.56 -34.60
C ALA A 1025 23.48 13.26 -35.06
N ILE A 1026 23.28 13.36 -36.38
CA ILE A 1026 22.09 13.96 -36.98
C ILE A 1026 20.85 13.11 -36.68
N SER A 1027 20.93 11.78 -36.84
CA SER A 1027 19.83 10.86 -36.50
C SER A 1027 19.46 10.94 -35.02
N VAL A 1028 20.45 10.96 -34.12
CA VAL A 1028 20.22 11.08 -32.67
C VAL A 1028 19.49 12.39 -32.31
N LEU A 1029 19.91 13.52 -32.87
CA LEU A 1029 19.25 14.82 -32.62
C LEU A 1029 17.85 14.91 -33.23
N GLN A 1030 17.66 14.34 -34.42
CA GLN A 1030 16.38 14.37 -35.12
C GLN A 1030 15.33 13.49 -34.44
N GLU A 1031 15.73 12.30 -34.01
CA GLU A 1031 14.84 11.31 -33.39
C GLU A 1031 14.66 11.56 -31.89
N GLY A 1032 15.26 12.62 -31.33
CA GLY A 1032 15.14 12.95 -29.91
C GLY A 1032 15.79 11.91 -28.98
N LYS A 1033 16.77 11.15 -29.46
CA LYS A 1033 17.42 10.04 -28.74
C LYS A 1033 18.50 10.49 -27.74
N THR A 1034 18.30 11.65 -27.12
CA THR A 1034 19.18 12.21 -26.08
C THR A 1034 18.40 12.29 -24.78
N THR A 1035 18.90 11.64 -23.74
CA THR A 1035 18.15 11.45 -22.49
C THR A 1035 18.20 12.66 -21.55
N ASP A 1036 19.20 13.53 -21.70
CA ASP A 1036 19.30 14.79 -20.96
C ASP A 1036 19.92 15.93 -21.81
N ASP A 1037 19.85 17.16 -21.29
CA ASP A 1037 20.41 18.36 -21.93
C ASP A 1037 21.94 18.29 -22.09
N ASP A 1038 22.64 17.57 -21.21
CA ASP A 1038 24.08 17.36 -21.29
C ASP A 1038 24.43 16.49 -22.51
N ALA A 1039 23.73 15.37 -22.70
CA ALA A 1039 23.89 14.46 -23.82
C ALA A 1039 23.62 15.19 -25.13
N ARG A 1040 22.51 15.95 -25.19
CA ARG A 1040 22.20 16.82 -26.33
C ARG A 1040 23.31 17.83 -26.60
N SER A 1041 23.84 18.47 -25.56
CA SER A 1041 24.92 19.45 -25.68
C SER A 1041 26.20 18.84 -26.24
N LEU A 1042 26.57 17.62 -25.82
CA LEU A 1042 27.72 16.89 -26.35
C LEU A 1042 27.55 16.54 -27.84
N VAL A 1043 26.37 16.08 -28.25
CA VAL A 1043 26.09 15.78 -29.67
C VAL A 1043 26.17 17.06 -30.52
N VAL A 1044 25.57 18.15 -30.04
CA VAL A 1044 25.63 19.48 -30.68
C VAL A 1044 27.07 20.00 -30.76
N GLU A 1045 27.85 19.86 -29.69
CA GLU A 1045 29.27 20.24 -29.68
C GLU A 1045 30.08 19.45 -30.72
N PHE A 1046 29.83 18.15 -30.84
CA PHE A 1046 30.47 17.31 -31.85
C PHE A 1046 30.12 17.77 -33.28
N VAL A 1047 28.85 18.04 -33.57
CA VAL A 1047 28.44 18.54 -34.89
C VAL A 1047 29.08 19.88 -35.21
N LYS A 1048 29.07 20.84 -34.28
CA LYS A 1048 29.73 22.16 -34.46
C LYS A 1048 31.24 22.02 -34.70
N SER A 1049 31.88 21.11 -33.97
CA SER A 1049 33.30 20.80 -34.11
C SER A 1049 33.63 20.21 -35.48
N ALA A 1050 32.82 19.26 -35.94
CA ALA A 1050 32.96 18.65 -37.26
C ALA A 1050 32.68 19.65 -38.41
N GLN A 1051 31.69 20.53 -38.27
CA GLN A 1051 31.43 21.61 -39.24
C GLN A 1051 32.64 22.53 -39.41
N ARG A 1052 33.32 22.87 -38.31
CA ARG A 1052 34.46 23.78 -38.31
C ARG A 1052 35.70 23.15 -38.94
N ASP A 1053 36.03 21.92 -38.53
CA ASP A 1053 37.34 21.32 -38.82
C ASP A 1053 37.30 20.23 -39.91
N PHE A 1054 36.11 19.70 -40.23
CA PHE A 1054 35.86 18.71 -41.28
C PHE A 1054 34.78 19.19 -42.29
N PRO A 1055 34.95 20.37 -42.90
CA PRO A 1055 33.90 20.99 -43.73
C PRO A 1055 33.55 20.17 -44.97
N ASN A 1056 34.48 19.38 -45.52
CA ASN A 1056 34.22 18.53 -46.68
C ASN A 1056 33.28 17.36 -46.32
N ASP A 1057 33.57 16.67 -45.21
CA ASP A 1057 32.74 15.57 -44.71
C ASP A 1057 31.36 16.08 -44.28
N TRP A 1058 31.32 17.23 -43.59
CA TRP A 1058 30.07 17.91 -43.25
C TRP A 1058 29.24 18.22 -44.49
N ASN A 1059 29.82 18.89 -45.50
CA ASN A 1059 29.08 19.26 -46.70
C ASN A 1059 28.59 18.02 -47.45
N SER A 1060 29.38 16.94 -47.50
CA SER A 1060 28.97 15.68 -48.12
C SER A 1060 27.72 15.12 -47.43
N VAL A 1061 27.74 15.00 -46.10
CA VAL A 1061 26.59 14.48 -45.34
C VAL A 1061 25.39 15.42 -45.45
N TYR A 1062 25.61 16.74 -45.31
CA TYR A 1062 24.56 17.74 -45.34
C TYR A 1062 23.80 17.76 -46.68
N THR A 1063 24.51 17.61 -47.81
CA THR A 1063 23.86 17.56 -49.13
C THR A 1063 23.01 16.31 -49.37
N GLU A 1064 23.24 15.24 -48.60
CA GLU A 1064 22.46 14.00 -48.66
C GLU A 1064 21.22 14.04 -47.75
N LEU A 1065 21.10 15.05 -46.88
CA LEU A 1065 19.96 15.16 -45.96
C LEU A 1065 18.68 15.54 -46.70
N PRO A 1066 17.54 14.94 -46.33
CA PRO A 1066 16.22 15.42 -46.73
C PRO A 1066 16.01 16.91 -46.35
N PRO A 1067 15.30 17.70 -47.17
CA PRO A 1067 15.17 19.15 -46.98
C PRO A 1067 14.63 19.56 -45.60
N GLU A 1068 13.68 18.79 -45.07
CA GLU A 1068 13.09 19.02 -43.74
C GLU A 1068 14.12 18.85 -42.62
N ILE A 1069 14.93 17.78 -42.69
CA ILE A 1069 15.99 17.50 -41.71
C ILE A 1069 17.08 18.56 -41.80
N ALA A 1070 17.49 18.94 -43.01
CA ALA A 1070 18.48 20.00 -43.22
C ALA A 1070 18.03 21.33 -42.61
N THR A 1071 16.73 21.65 -42.72
CA THR A 1071 16.13 22.86 -42.14
C THR A 1071 16.10 22.80 -40.61
N ASN A 1072 15.68 21.67 -40.03
CA ASN A 1072 15.66 21.48 -38.57
C ASN A 1072 17.07 21.58 -37.98
N ILE A 1073 18.04 20.93 -38.62
CA ILE A 1073 19.45 21.04 -38.24
C ILE A 1073 19.92 22.49 -38.35
N GLN A 1074 19.62 23.19 -39.45
CA GLN A 1074 19.95 24.63 -39.54
C GLN A 1074 19.35 25.45 -38.40
N GLN A 1075 18.10 25.21 -38.02
CA GLN A 1075 17.45 25.92 -36.90
C GLN A 1075 18.08 25.61 -35.54
N MET A 1076 18.57 24.38 -35.32
CA MET A 1076 19.25 24.01 -34.07
C MET A 1076 20.63 24.68 -33.93
N PHE A 1077 21.27 25.06 -35.04
CA PHE A 1077 22.63 25.61 -35.07
C PHE A 1077 22.71 27.10 -35.48
N SER A 1078 21.58 27.72 -35.88
CA SER A 1078 21.41 29.17 -36.07
C SER A 1078 21.18 29.88 -34.75
#